data_AF-A0A923R1B3-F1
#
_entry.id   AF-A0A923R1B3-F1
#
_cell.length_a   1.000
_cell.length_b   1.000
_cell.length_c   1.000
_cell.angle_alpha   90.00
_cell.angle_beta   90.00
_cell.angle_gamma   90.00
#
_symmetry.space_group_name_H-M   'P 1'
#
loop_
_entity.id
_entity.type
_entity.pdbx_description
1 polymer ?
#
loop_
_entity_poly.entity_id
_entity_poly.type
_entity_poly.pdbx_seq_one_letter_code
_entity_poly.pdbx_strand_id
1 'polypeptide(L)'
;MKIQTISLIAGVFLATIPLAAQQILKINLSTTIRPVTHCASGSLYGVTETLPTDIANMVAPLNPHVFANPAQSGAGKQQPIGDAIKVSERLQGTTAKVQVRLPDVLPGWPYKWPGTQSFLATCTQVINAKKASGRTNYDGYEIWNEPPGTWPSTNGNFNTVCWKPTFDLIRTLDPGARIIGPSLAYYNNTYMRDFLIYCKANNCIPDVVCWHQWGAGGFVGSYNQYRALEKELGISARPISINEYSSKTSDPNEGCPGYSVPLISKFERCGVESACISWWFTNLPGRLGSLLTSTNQKGGGWHLYKWYGDMTGNMAQVIPPNDNSDGLDGFACIDNIKKYASICIGGNFTGNATVAISGIPSWLGSSVKVKVEYVTWTNKDTPVAGTNLISNSVFSVNNGSISVPVNVTSIYYAYRVYIEPSATTPTVTIAIPTKDTVVANPSNILLRANISDPAAINSLKFYANGVQIGTTITAAPFTRTFSITAAGVYTITAQITDKSNNVIVSPTRTIRTAVSQAAYDYQPHPIPGIIQFEEYDLGGNGVAYSDNTPGSTATPTVPFRSDEDVDIENCTDAGAGYNIGLAAAGEWMEYTVNVLKTGTYKLGLRVACNGDGRTLNLTIDGQVLATNIVIPNTGGWQTWQTKSVDKLLLTAGQHILRVSIGSSDYINLNSMTFEEVIQALPPTINFNSPLNQSSYNKDQTVLMSATASDPDGNIVGVSFYEGKNLLTTVNTAPFNFSWKGMLPGTYILSAEAFDTDGLSTKSSPVSITIKDVITGLEEDPERKIVSVFPNPTQSLIQWTVSGKWILMNSIGQELSHGEGMETNLQAYPAGIYFLNVSGKIFMVRRE
;
A
#
# COMPACT_ATOMS: atom_id res chain seq x y z
N MET A 1 -12.94 45.69 88.37
CA MET A 1 -12.50 45.76 86.96
C MET A 1 -11.89 44.41 86.61
N LYS A 2 -12.28 43.64 85.59
CA LYS A 2 -13.22 43.82 84.48
C LYS A 2 -13.94 42.47 84.26
N ILE A 3 -15.23 42.56 83.97
CA ILE A 3 -16.09 41.48 83.47
C ILE A 3 -15.62 41.15 82.05
N GLN A 4 -15.44 39.88 81.72
CA GLN A 4 -15.41 39.41 80.33
C GLN A 4 -16.43 38.28 80.15
N THR A 5 -17.37 38.60 79.28
CA THR A 5 -18.53 37.85 78.81
C THR A 5 -18.08 36.64 78.01
N ILE A 6 -18.44 35.42 78.44
CA ILE A 6 -18.32 34.21 77.62
C ILE A 6 -19.57 34.15 76.74
N SER A 7 -19.39 34.35 75.44
CA SER A 7 -20.45 34.18 74.44
C SER A 7 -20.68 32.71 74.14
N LEU A 8 -21.90 32.25 74.37
CA LEU A 8 -22.40 30.93 74.02
C LEU A 8 -22.60 30.86 72.49
N ILE A 9 -21.72 30.18 71.76
CA ILE A 9 -21.96 29.83 70.35
C ILE A 9 -22.75 28.52 70.34
N ALA A 10 -24.03 28.63 70.00
CA ALA A 10 -24.87 27.49 69.66
C ALA A 10 -24.30 26.82 68.40
N GLY A 11 -23.61 25.70 68.58
CA GLY A 11 -23.22 24.82 67.48
C GLY A 11 -24.48 24.21 66.87
N VAL A 12 -24.88 24.74 65.72
CA VAL A 12 -25.81 24.04 64.82
C VAL A 12 -25.10 22.77 64.36
N PHE A 13 -25.45 21.63 64.97
CA PHE A 13 -25.17 20.32 64.37
C PHE A 13 -25.95 20.25 63.06
N LEU A 14 -25.31 20.66 61.97
CA LEU A 14 -25.68 20.21 60.63
C LEU A 14 -25.48 18.69 60.67
N ALA A 15 -26.57 17.96 60.84
CA ALA A 15 -26.61 16.54 60.56
C ALA A 15 -26.14 16.37 59.11
N THR A 16 -24.91 15.89 58.93
CA THR A 16 -24.47 15.36 57.66
C THR A 16 -25.41 14.21 57.33
N ILE A 17 -26.38 14.46 56.45
CA ILE A 17 -27.16 13.39 55.84
C ILE A 17 -26.11 12.52 55.15
N PRO A 18 -25.94 11.24 55.54
CA PRO A 18 -24.99 10.38 54.88
C PRO A 18 -25.40 10.32 53.40
N LEU A 19 -24.49 10.69 52.50
CA LEU A 19 -24.65 10.37 51.09
C LEU A 19 -24.93 8.88 51.02
N ALA A 20 -26.11 8.47 50.53
CA ALA A 20 -26.44 7.06 50.41
C ALA A 20 -25.29 6.35 49.67
N ALA A 21 -24.70 5.34 50.30
CA ALA A 21 -23.56 4.62 49.75
C ALA A 21 -23.92 4.09 48.35
N GLN A 22 -23.13 4.48 47.35
CA GLN A 22 -23.28 4.04 45.97
C GLN A 22 -23.32 2.50 45.91
N GLN A 23 -24.41 1.92 45.43
CA GLN A 23 -24.54 0.47 45.29
C GLN A 23 -23.75 0.02 44.06
N ILE A 24 -22.81 -0.92 44.25
CA ILE A 24 -21.94 -1.41 43.18
C ILE A 24 -22.26 -2.89 42.91
N LEU A 25 -22.74 -3.18 41.70
CA LEU A 25 -22.84 -4.54 41.18
C LEU A 25 -21.56 -4.83 40.39
N LYS A 26 -20.76 -5.81 40.81
CA LYS A 26 -19.49 -6.13 40.15
C LYS A 26 -19.67 -7.32 39.21
N ILE A 27 -19.17 -7.18 37.97
CA ILE A 27 -19.19 -8.21 36.94
C ILE A 27 -17.75 -8.48 36.51
N ASN A 28 -17.39 -9.76 36.41
CA ASN A 28 -16.14 -10.18 35.80
C ASN A 28 -16.42 -11.06 34.58
N LEU A 29 -16.20 -10.49 33.41
CA LEU A 29 -16.44 -11.12 32.11
C LEU A 29 -15.38 -12.15 31.72
N SER A 30 -14.23 -12.18 32.42
CA SER A 30 -13.19 -13.20 32.24
C SER A 30 -13.39 -14.42 33.13
N THR A 31 -14.25 -14.33 34.15
CA THR A 31 -14.58 -15.43 35.05
C THR A 31 -15.96 -15.98 34.71
N THR A 32 -16.01 -17.16 34.11
CA THR A 32 -17.27 -17.86 33.82
C THR A 32 -17.65 -18.82 34.95
N ILE A 33 -18.92 -18.87 35.33
CA ILE A 33 -19.44 -19.80 36.34
C ILE A 33 -19.81 -21.14 35.69
N ARG A 34 -20.56 -21.11 34.57
CA ARG A 34 -21.05 -22.28 33.84
C ARG A 34 -21.60 -21.89 32.46
N PRO A 35 -21.82 -22.86 31.54
CA PRO A 35 -22.59 -22.61 30.32
C PRO A 35 -23.98 -22.04 30.64
N VAL A 36 -24.52 -21.20 29.77
CA VAL A 36 -25.91 -20.73 29.93
C VAL A 36 -26.85 -21.92 29.75
N THR A 37 -27.70 -22.16 30.76
CA THR A 37 -28.67 -23.28 30.77
C THR A 37 -30.11 -22.83 30.86
N HIS A 38 -30.33 -21.55 31.19
CA HIS A 38 -31.66 -20.99 31.43
C HIS A 38 -32.40 -21.70 32.58
N CYS A 39 -31.66 -22.14 33.61
CA CYS A 39 -32.18 -22.99 34.69
C CYS A 39 -33.50 -22.49 35.30
N ALA A 40 -33.72 -21.17 35.37
CA ALA A 40 -34.91 -20.55 35.95
C ALA A 40 -36.04 -20.28 34.94
N SER A 41 -35.86 -20.59 33.65
CA SER A 41 -36.88 -20.42 32.61
C SER A 41 -37.90 -21.56 32.68
N GLY A 42 -38.79 -21.51 33.65
CA GLY A 42 -39.76 -22.55 33.92
C GLY A 42 -40.92 -22.06 34.77
N SER A 43 -41.99 -22.84 34.86
CA SER A 43 -43.09 -22.54 35.79
C SER A 43 -43.95 -23.77 36.09
N LEU A 44 -44.55 -23.76 37.26
CA LEU A 44 -45.60 -24.68 37.66
C LEU A 44 -46.90 -24.34 36.93
N TYR A 45 -47.54 -25.31 36.26
CA TYR A 45 -48.79 -25.12 35.50
C TYR A 45 -48.78 -23.98 34.47
N GLY A 46 -47.60 -23.48 34.09
CA GLY A 46 -47.49 -22.35 33.19
C GLY A 46 -47.80 -22.66 31.74
N VAL A 47 -47.82 -23.95 31.38
CA VAL A 47 -48.33 -24.49 30.13
C VAL A 47 -49.38 -25.54 30.47
N THR A 48 -50.51 -25.51 29.76
CA THR A 48 -51.61 -26.46 29.84
C THR A 48 -51.85 -27.10 28.46
N GLU A 49 -52.91 -27.88 28.34
CA GLU A 49 -53.37 -28.49 27.10
C GLU A 49 -53.67 -27.44 26.01
N THR A 50 -54.03 -26.21 26.39
CA THR A 50 -54.50 -25.18 25.44
C THR A 50 -53.84 -23.82 25.63
N LEU A 51 -53.22 -23.55 26.79
CA LEU A 51 -52.60 -22.27 27.11
C LEU A 51 -51.09 -22.41 27.41
N PRO A 52 -50.24 -21.43 27.07
CA PRO A 52 -50.53 -20.32 26.17
C PRO A 52 -50.97 -20.81 24.80
N THR A 53 -51.75 -20.02 24.08
CA THR A 53 -52.35 -20.46 22.80
C THR A 53 -51.29 -20.70 21.71
N ASP A 54 -50.22 -19.91 21.73
CA ASP A 54 -49.15 -19.94 20.73
C ASP A 54 -47.78 -20.26 21.36
N ILE A 55 -47.37 -21.53 21.26
CA ILE A 55 -46.08 -21.99 21.78
C ILE A 55 -44.91 -21.31 21.07
N ALA A 56 -45.00 -21.10 19.76
CA ALA A 56 -43.90 -20.55 18.96
C ALA A 56 -43.60 -19.08 19.31
N ASN A 57 -44.62 -18.28 19.64
CA ASN A 57 -44.46 -16.86 19.92
C ASN A 57 -44.43 -16.49 21.40
N MET A 58 -44.97 -17.34 22.28
CA MET A 58 -45.06 -17.06 23.72
C MET A 58 -44.12 -17.91 24.57
N VAL A 59 -43.80 -19.13 24.15
CA VAL A 59 -43.02 -20.08 24.97
C VAL A 59 -41.61 -20.27 24.41
N ALA A 60 -41.49 -20.71 23.16
CA ALA A 60 -40.21 -20.97 22.51
C ALA A 60 -39.19 -19.80 22.59
N PRO A 61 -39.59 -18.52 22.46
CA PRO A 61 -38.64 -17.41 22.52
C PRO A 61 -38.00 -17.20 23.90
N LEU A 62 -38.57 -17.79 24.97
CA LEU A 62 -38.02 -17.71 26.33
C LEU A 62 -36.89 -18.72 26.59
N ASN A 63 -36.58 -19.57 25.59
CA ASN A 63 -35.69 -20.71 25.70
C ASN A 63 -35.96 -21.53 26.99
N PRO A 64 -37.18 -22.09 27.11
CA PRO A 64 -37.65 -22.72 28.34
C PRO A 64 -36.82 -23.94 28.73
N HIS A 65 -36.65 -24.15 30.04
CA HIS A 65 -35.85 -25.22 30.62
C HIS A 65 -36.73 -26.36 31.14
N VAL A 66 -37.53 -26.13 32.19
CA VAL A 66 -38.42 -27.14 32.78
C VAL A 66 -39.79 -26.52 33.09
N PHE A 67 -40.88 -27.23 32.80
CA PHE A 67 -42.21 -26.93 33.33
C PHE A 67 -42.66 -28.05 34.27
N ALA A 68 -43.18 -27.68 35.44
CA ALA A 68 -43.75 -28.63 36.39
C ALA A 68 -45.25 -28.74 36.14
N ASN A 69 -45.72 -29.97 35.92
CA ASN A 69 -47.10 -30.23 35.54
C ASN A 69 -47.65 -31.47 36.24
N PRO A 70 -48.96 -31.51 36.52
CA PRO A 70 -49.60 -32.65 37.15
C PRO A 70 -49.43 -33.88 36.28
N ALA A 71 -49.15 -35.01 36.92
CA ALA A 71 -49.05 -36.29 36.25
C ALA A 71 -50.31 -36.63 35.43
N GLN A 72 -51.49 -36.26 35.95
CA GLN A 72 -52.78 -36.31 35.26
C GLN A 72 -53.65 -35.14 35.69
N SER A 73 -54.46 -34.62 34.77
CA SER A 73 -55.48 -33.61 35.05
C SER A 73 -56.90 -34.15 34.82
N GLY A 74 -57.92 -33.43 35.30
CA GLY A 74 -59.33 -33.71 35.01
C GLY A 74 -60.17 -34.02 36.24
N ALA A 75 -61.35 -34.61 36.03
CA ALA A 75 -62.30 -34.90 37.10
C ALA A 75 -61.69 -35.84 38.16
N GLY A 76 -61.82 -35.45 39.44
CA GLY A 76 -61.29 -36.21 40.57
C GLY A 76 -59.77 -36.11 40.78
N LYS A 77 -59.06 -35.29 40.00
CA LYS A 77 -57.64 -34.96 40.16
C LYS A 77 -57.48 -33.65 40.92
N GLN A 78 -56.23 -33.23 41.19
CA GLN A 78 -55.98 -31.98 41.89
C GLN A 78 -56.50 -30.77 41.12
N GLN A 79 -56.34 -30.79 39.80
CA GLN A 79 -56.76 -29.72 38.91
C GLN A 79 -57.38 -30.28 37.62
N PRO A 80 -58.28 -29.51 36.98
CA PRO A 80 -58.94 -29.94 35.75
C PRO A 80 -58.05 -29.85 34.49
N ILE A 81 -56.86 -29.25 34.60
CA ILE A 81 -55.95 -28.94 33.48
C ILE A 81 -54.50 -29.26 33.80
N GLY A 82 -53.62 -29.18 32.81
CA GLY A 82 -52.17 -29.23 32.95
C GLY A 82 -51.53 -30.60 32.74
N ASP A 83 -52.23 -31.60 32.20
CA ASP A 83 -51.70 -32.98 32.07
C ASP A 83 -50.29 -33.03 31.47
N ALA A 84 -49.35 -33.64 32.19
CA ALA A 84 -47.93 -33.65 31.83
C ALA A 84 -47.65 -34.30 30.47
N ILE A 85 -48.41 -35.31 30.04
CA ILE A 85 -48.22 -35.95 28.73
C ILE A 85 -48.68 -35.01 27.62
N LYS A 86 -49.83 -34.36 27.79
CA LYS A 86 -50.35 -33.38 26.83
C LYS A 86 -49.47 -32.13 26.76
N VAL A 87 -48.92 -31.68 27.88
CA VAL A 87 -47.98 -30.55 27.88
C VAL A 87 -46.64 -30.94 27.22
N SER A 88 -46.14 -32.15 27.49
CA SER A 88 -44.96 -32.70 26.81
C SER A 88 -45.13 -32.78 25.28
N GLU A 89 -46.34 -33.08 24.80
CA GLU A 89 -46.70 -33.03 23.38
C GLU A 89 -46.55 -31.63 22.78
N ARG A 90 -47.11 -30.62 23.46
CA ARG A 90 -47.07 -29.25 22.97
C ARG A 90 -45.67 -28.66 22.93
N LEU A 91 -44.77 -29.16 23.77
CA LEU A 91 -43.42 -28.64 23.94
C LEU A 91 -42.35 -29.33 23.06
N GLN A 92 -42.72 -30.30 22.20
CA GLN A 92 -41.76 -31.04 21.35
C GLN A 92 -40.89 -30.14 20.46
N GLY A 93 -41.41 -28.97 20.04
CA GLY A 93 -40.67 -27.99 19.23
C GLY A 93 -39.78 -27.04 20.04
N THR A 94 -39.57 -27.30 21.33
CA THR A 94 -38.81 -26.43 22.23
C THR A 94 -37.71 -27.22 22.96
N THR A 95 -36.86 -26.51 23.70
CA THR A 95 -35.85 -27.09 24.59
C THR A 95 -36.42 -27.55 25.94
N ALA A 96 -37.70 -27.27 26.22
CA ALA A 96 -38.30 -27.55 27.52
C ALA A 96 -38.45 -29.04 27.81
N LYS A 97 -38.20 -29.39 29.07
CA LYS A 97 -38.60 -30.66 29.66
C LYS A 97 -39.84 -30.50 30.54
N VAL A 98 -40.55 -31.60 30.77
CA VAL A 98 -41.71 -31.64 31.67
C VAL A 98 -41.40 -32.48 32.91
N GLN A 99 -41.48 -31.86 34.09
CA GLN A 99 -41.47 -32.56 35.36
C GLN A 99 -42.88 -33.09 35.68
N VAL A 100 -42.97 -34.38 35.97
CA VAL A 100 -44.22 -35.11 36.20
C VAL A 100 -44.52 -35.13 37.71
N ARG A 101 -45.41 -34.24 38.16
CA ARG A 101 -45.84 -34.13 39.56
C ARG A 101 -46.87 -35.20 39.88
N LEU A 102 -46.43 -36.31 40.47
CA LEU A 102 -47.28 -37.45 40.84
C LEU A 102 -48.39 -37.15 41.85
N PRO A 103 -48.22 -36.32 42.91
CA PRO A 103 -49.27 -36.14 43.92
C PRO A 103 -50.56 -35.54 43.34
N ASP A 104 -50.47 -34.78 42.24
CA ASP A 104 -51.63 -34.10 41.64
C ASP A 104 -52.63 -35.05 40.96
N VAL A 105 -52.33 -36.36 40.90
CA VAL A 105 -53.35 -37.37 40.59
C VAL A 105 -54.43 -37.49 41.67
N LEU A 106 -54.18 -36.93 42.85
CA LEU A 106 -55.07 -36.92 44.01
C LEU A 106 -55.76 -35.56 44.15
N PRO A 107 -57.04 -35.52 44.57
CA PRO A 107 -57.72 -34.27 44.85
C PRO A 107 -57.44 -33.76 46.27
N GLY A 108 -57.58 -32.45 46.46
CA GLY A 108 -57.59 -31.80 47.77
C GLY A 108 -56.25 -31.17 48.18
N TRP A 109 -56.31 -30.22 49.11
CA TRP A 109 -55.14 -29.61 49.73
C TRP A 109 -55.38 -29.48 51.24
N PRO A 110 -54.77 -30.33 52.09
CA PRO A 110 -53.85 -31.45 51.80
C PRO A 110 -54.42 -32.52 50.85
N TYR A 111 -53.54 -33.23 50.14
CA TYR A 111 -53.96 -34.30 49.22
C TYR A 111 -54.72 -35.42 49.96
N LYS A 112 -55.85 -35.86 49.39
CA LYS A 112 -56.64 -36.97 49.94
C LYS A 112 -55.96 -38.30 49.65
N TRP A 113 -55.17 -38.77 50.62
CA TRP A 113 -54.42 -40.02 50.51
C TRP A 113 -55.33 -41.25 50.38
N PRO A 114 -55.19 -42.07 49.31
CA PRO A 114 -56.06 -43.22 49.06
C PRO A 114 -55.53 -44.54 49.64
N GLY A 115 -54.43 -44.49 50.42
CA GLY A 115 -53.65 -45.66 50.81
C GLY A 115 -52.55 -46.01 49.80
N THR A 116 -51.47 -46.64 50.28
CA THR A 116 -50.26 -46.95 49.49
C THR A 116 -50.58 -47.75 48.23
N GLN A 117 -51.34 -48.84 48.34
CA GLN A 117 -51.64 -49.71 47.19
C GLN A 117 -52.40 -48.95 46.08
N SER A 118 -53.39 -48.16 46.45
CA SER A 118 -54.18 -47.36 45.50
C SER A 118 -53.35 -46.27 44.82
N PHE A 119 -52.46 -45.61 45.58
CA PHE A 119 -51.55 -44.60 45.03
C PHE A 119 -50.52 -45.22 44.08
N LEU A 120 -49.91 -46.36 44.43
CA LEU A 120 -48.97 -47.08 43.57
C LEU A 120 -49.64 -47.60 42.29
N ALA A 121 -50.89 -48.08 42.38
CA ALA A 121 -51.67 -48.47 41.20
C ALA A 121 -51.89 -47.27 40.25
N THR A 122 -52.20 -46.11 40.80
CA THR A 122 -52.35 -44.87 40.02
C THR A 122 -51.02 -44.45 39.40
N CYS A 123 -49.92 -44.47 40.15
CA CYS A 123 -48.59 -44.17 39.64
C CYS A 123 -48.16 -45.14 38.53
N THR A 124 -48.50 -46.43 38.64
CA THR A 124 -48.26 -47.44 37.60
C THR A 124 -48.96 -47.05 36.29
N GLN A 125 -50.21 -46.60 36.37
CA GLN A 125 -50.95 -46.13 35.20
C GLN A 125 -50.28 -44.91 34.57
N VAL A 126 -49.85 -43.93 35.38
CA VAL A 126 -49.12 -42.74 34.91
C VAL A 126 -47.82 -43.13 34.20
N ILE A 127 -46.99 -43.97 34.82
CA ILE A 127 -45.70 -44.39 34.26
C ILE A 127 -45.91 -45.13 32.95
N ASN A 128 -46.87 -46.07 32.90
CA ASN A 128 -47.19 -46.79 31.67
C ASN A 128 -47.72 -45.86 30.57
N ALA A 129 -48.58 -44.89 30.91
CA ALA A 129 -49.08 -43.92 29.96
C ALA A 129 -47.95 -43.01 29.41
N LYS A 130 -47.07 -42.51 30.29
CA LYS A 130 -45.89 -41.73 29.87
C LYS A 130 -44.99 -42.53 28.93
N LYS A 131 -44.71 -43.80 29.24
CA LYS A 131 -43.89 -44.68 28.39
C LYS A 131 -44.57 -44.97 27.05
N ALA A 132 -45.87 -45.29 27.06
CA ALA A 132 -46.65 -45.52 25.85
C ALA A 132 -46.75 -44.28 24.96
N SER A 133 -46.60 -43.09 25.55
CA SER A 133 -46.61 -41.82 24.85
C SER A 133 -45.43 -41.64 23.87
N GLY A 134 -44.32 -42.37 24.07
CA GLY A 134 -43.11 -42.29 23.25
C GLY A 134 -42.31 -40.98 23.37
N ARG A 135 -42.76 -40.02 24.17
CA ARG A 135 -42.12 -38.70 24.32
C ARG A 135 -40.87 -38.80 25.20
N THR A 136 -39.86 -37.98 24.88
CA THR A 136 -38.53 -38.04 25.52
C THR A 136 -38.16 -36.77 26.31
N ASN A 137 -38.92 -35.68 26.16
CA ASN A 137 -38.69 -34.40 26.84
C ASN A 137 -39.28 -34.36 28.26
N TYR A 138 -39.00 -35.38 29.07
CA TYR A 138 -39.36 -35.40 30.48
C TYR A 138 -38.14 -35.10 31.35
N ASP A 139 -38.35 -34.34 32.43
CA ASP A 139 -37.31 -34.08 33.42
C ASP A 139 -37.21 -35.22 34.43
N GLY A 140 -38.34 -35.65 34.99
CA GLY A 140 -38.41 -36.75 35.96
C GLY A 140 -39.77 -36.82 36.63
N TYR A 141 -39.89 -37.72 37.60
CA TYR A 141 -41.06 -37.84 38.45
C TYR A 141 -40.80 -37.18 39.79
N GLU A 142 -41.64 -36.22 40.15
CA GLU A 142 -41.70 -35.68 41.50
C GLU A 142 -42.68 -36.53 42.32
N ILE A 143 -42.18 -37.19 43.37
CA ILE A 143 -42.97 -38.17 44.15
C ILE A 143 -44.08 -37.51 44.95
N TRP A 144 -43.80 -36.35 45.55
CA TRP A 144 -44.74 -35.66 46.42
C TRP A 144 -44.48 -34.15 46.38
N ASN A 145 -45.43 -33.39 46.91
CA ASN A 145 -45.37 -31.93 46.94
C ASN A 145 -45.71 -31.43 48.35
N GLU A 146 -44.81 -30.65 48.95
CA GLU A 146 -44.93 -30.04 50.27
C GLU A 146 -45.27 -31.01 51.43
N PRO A 147 -44.54 -32.12 51.62
CA PRO A 147 -44.94 -33.16 52.58
C PRO A 147 -45.22 -32.67 54.01
N PRO A 148 -44.44 -31.75 54.63
CA PRO A 148 -44.77 -31.25 55.96
C PRO A 148 -46.18 -30.64 56.10
N GLY A 149 -46.72 -30.05 55.03
CA GLY A 149 -48.05 -29.42 55.02
C GLY A 149 -49.14 -30.27 54.39
N THR A 150 -48.79 -31.17 53.47
CA THR A 150 -49.77 -31.95 52.68
C THR A 150 -49.81 -33.43 53.04
N TRP A 151 -48.96 -33.88 53.96
CA TRP A 151 -48.94 -35.24 54.49
C TRP A 151 -49.37 -35.25 55.98
N PRO A 152 -50.68 -35.40 56.27
CA PRO A 152 -51.16 -35.56 57.63
C PRO A 152 -50.50 -36.74 58.35
N SER A 153 -50.17 -36.57 59.64
CA SER A 153 -49.57 -37.62 60.46
C SER A 153 -50.45 -38.88 60.58
N THR A 154 -51.77 -38.75 60.38
CA THR A 154 -52.73 -39.86 60.31
C THR A 154 -52.45 -40.82 59.16
N ASN A 155 -51.71 -40.39 58.12
CA ASN A 155 -51.30 -41.26 57.01
C ASN A 155 -50.06 -42.09 57.36
N GLY A 156 -49.48 -41.92 58.55
CA GLY A 156 -48.25 -42.58 59.00
C GLY A 156 -46.99 -41.84 58.56
N ASN A 157 -45.85 -42.52 58.66
CA ASN A 157 -44.55 -41.95 58.30
C ASN A 157 -44.42 -41.81 56.78
N PHE A 158 -44.26 -40.57 56.29
CA PHE A 158 -44.15 -40.25 54.85
C PHE A 158 -43.10 -41.10 54.12
N ASN A 159 -41.94 -41.29 54.76
CA ASN A 159 -40.81 -41.95 54.12
C ASN A 159 -41.09 -43.45 53.86
N THR A 160 -41.67 -44.15 54.84
CA THR A 160 -41.96 -45.58 54.73
C THR A 160 -43.27 -45.89 53.98
N VAL A 161 -44.26 -44.97 54.04
CA VAL A 161 -45.60 -45.21 53.49
C VAL A 161 -45.75 -44.71 52.04
N CYS A 162 -45.05 -43.63 51.67
CA CYS A 162 -45.15 -43.00 50.36
C CYS A 162 -43.82 -42.97 49.61
N TRP A 163 -42.77 -42.34 50.18
CA TRP A 163 -41.53 -42.08 49.46
C TRP A 163 -40.86 -43.35 48.94
N LYS A 164 -40.48 -44.27 49.85
CA LYS A 164 -39.74 -45.49 49.49
C LYS A 164 -40.53 -46.42 48.55
N PRO A 165 -41.81 -46.74 48.81
CA PRO A 165 -42.59 -47.57 47.89
C PRO A 165 -42.75 -46.96 46.50
N THR A 166 -42.95 -45.64 46.41
CA THR A 166 -43.09 -44.95 45.11
C THR A 166 -41.74 -44.87 44.38
N PHE A 167 -40.65 -44.64 45.12
CA PHE A 167 -39.29 -44.68 44.57
C PHE A 167 -38.99 -46.04 43.94
N ASP A 168 -39.26 -47.13 44.65
CA ASP A 168 -39.01 -48.49 44.16
C ASP A 168 -39.88 -48.82 42.94
N LEU A 169 -41.14 -48.37 42.94
CA LEU A 169 -42.04 -48.51 41.81
C LEU A 169 -41.47 -47.83 40.56
N ILE A 170 -41.02 -46.58 40.68
CA ILE A 170 -40.43 -45.84 39.56
C ILE A 170 -39.16 -46.55 39.07
N ARG A 171 -38.27 -46.96 39.98
CA ARG A 171 -37.06 -47.72 39.60
C ARG A 171 -37.36 -49.03 38.90
N THR A 172 -38.46 -49.69 39.27
CA THR A 172 -38.88 -50.95 38.66
C THR A 172 -39.47 -50.73 37.26
N LEU A 173 -40.35 -49.75 37.11
CA LEU A 173 -41.12 -49.56 35.87
C LEU A 173 -40.44 -48.65 34.85
N ASP A 174 -39.61 -47.70 35.29
CA ASP A 174 -38.94 -46.70 34.47
C ASP A 174 -37.53 -46.40 35.04
N PRO A 175 -36.62 -47.39 35.03
CA PRO A 175 -35.31 -47.31 35.72
C PRO A 175 -34.43 -46.15 35.27
N GLY A 176 -34.61 -45.64 34.04
CA GLY A 176 -33.86 -44.50 33.50
C GLY A 176 -34.44 -43.13 33.87
N ALA A 177 -35.63 -43.06 34.46
CA ALA A 177 -36.24 -41.80 34.84
C ALA A 177 -35.63 -41.24 36.12
N ARG A 178 -35.50 -39.91 36.17
CA ARG A 178 -35.05 -39.19 37.37
C ARG A 178 -36.18 -39.13 38.39
N ILE A 179 -35.82 -39.27 39.66
CA ILE A 179 -36.72 -39.13 40.80
C ILE A 179 -36.39 -37.84 41.54
N ILE A 180 -37.40 -37.01 41.76
CA ILE A 180 -37.28 -35.64 42.25
C ILE A 180 -38.02 -35.52 43.58
N GLY A 181 -37.40 -34.88 44.57
CA GLY A 181 -38.03 -34.64 45.87
C GLY A 181 -37.05 -34.28 46.98
N PRO A 182 -37.50 -34.11 48.23
CA PRO A 182 -38.86 -34.35 48.73
C PRO A 182 -39.84 -33.19 48.46
N SER A 183 -39.41 -32.13 47.79
CA SER A 183 -40.23 -30.95 47.42
C SER A 183 -40.83 -30.25 48.62
N LEU A 184 -39.96 -29.82 49.55
CA LEU A 184 -40.39 -29.08 50.74
C LEU A 184 -41.00 -27.73 50.35
N ALA A 185 -42.06 -27.30 51.05
CA ALA A 185 -42.67 -25.98 50.88
C ALA A 185 -41.71 -24.82 51.11
N TYR A 186 -40.64 -25.04 51.86
CA TYR A 186 -39.50 -24.14 52.04
C TYR A 186 -38.33 -24.98 52.55
N TYR A 187 -37.10 -24.50 52.37
CA TYR A 187 -35.94 -25.23 52.88
C TYR A 187 -35.99 -25.32 54.41
N ASN A 188 -36.00 -26.55 54.93
CA ASN A 188 -35.89 -26.84 56.36
C ASN A 188 -34.73 -27.81 56.56
N ASN A 189 -33.65 -27.34 57.18
CA ASN A 189 -32.41 -28.11 57.32
C ASN A 189 -32.60 -29.41 58.12
N THR A 190 -33.39 -29.36 59.21
CA THR A 190 -33.66 -30.52 60.07
C THR A 190 -34.44 -31.59 59.30
N TYR A 191 -35.52 -31.20 58.63
CA TYR A 191 -36.31 -32.13 57.83
C TYR A 191 -35.49 -32.74 56.70
N MET A 192 -34.75 -31.92 55.95
CA MET A 192 -33.90 -32.39 54.85
C MET A 192 -32.85 -33.38 55.35
N ARG A 193 -32.21 -33.11 56.49
CA ARG A 193 -31.26 -34.02 57.13
C ARG A 193 -31.90 -35.37 57.44
N ASP A 194 -33.02 -35.38 58.16
CA ASP A 194 -33.70 -36.62 58.59
C ASP A 194 -34.17 -37.43 57.38
N PHE A 195 -34.69 -36.75 56.36
CA PHE A 195 -35.05 -37.35 55.09
C PHE A 195 -33.86 -38.01 54.38
N LEU A 196 -32.73 -37.31 54.26
CA LEU A 196 -31.53 -37.85 53.61
C LEU A 196 -30.90 -39.01 54.39
N ILE A 197 -30.90 -38.96 55.73
CA ILE A 197 -30.46 -40.08 56.59
C ILE A 197 -31.29 -41.32 56.28
N TYR A 198 -32.63 -41.18 56.29
CA TYR A 198 -33.53 -42.28 55.94
C TYR A 198 -33.24 -42.79 54.52
N CYS A 199 -33.16 -41.89 53.55
CA CYS A 199 -32.97 -42.25 52.15
C CYS A 199 -31.65 -42.96 51.89
N LYS A 200 -30.57 -42.53 52.55
CA LYS A 200 -29.26 -43.19 52.48
C LYS A 200 -29.32 -44.60 53.06
N ALA A 201 -29.95 -44.76 54.22
CA ALA A 201 -30.10 -46.07 54.87
C ALA A 201 -30.97 -47.05 54.07
N ASN A 202 -31.88 -46.55 53.23
CA ASN A 202 -32.86 -47.34 52.49
C ASN A 202 -32.67 -47.30 50.96
N ASN A 203 -31.51 -46.84 50.46
CA ASN A 203 -31.19 -46.77 49.04
C ASN A 203 -32.23 -46.02 48.17
N CYS A 204 -32.84 -44.96 48.72
CA CYS A 204 -33.87 -44.17 48.03
C CYS A 204 -33.58 -42.65 48.03
N ILE A 205 -32.30 -42.27 47.95
CA ILE A 205 -31.90 -40.87 47.75
C ILE A 205 -32.43 -40.40 46.39
N PRO A 206 -33.10 -39.24 46.30
CA PRO A 206 -33.57 -38.72 45.02
C PRO A 206 -32.40 -38.44 44.06
N ASP A 207 -32.66 -38.54 42.76
CA ASP A 207 -31.69 -38.12 41.74
C ASP A 207 -31.53 -36.60 41.74
N VAL A 208 -32.61 -35.88 42.06
CA VAL A 208 -32.66 -34.41 42.14
C VAL A 208 -33.30 -34.03 43.46
N VAL A 209 -32.56 -33.30 44.29
CA VAL A 209 -33.16 -32.75 45.51
C VAL A 209 -34.10 -31.61 45.14
N CYS A 210 -35.21 -31.50 45.84
CA CYS A 210 -36.20 -30.47 45.56
C CYS A 210 -36.73 -29.78 46.81
N TRP A 211 -36.86 -28.46 46.74
CA TRP A 211 -37.60 -27.62 47.68
C TRP A 211 -38.07 -26.34 46.98
N HIS A 212 -39.03 -25.64 47.59
CA HIS A 212 -39.59 -24.40 47.06
C HIS A 212 -38.93 -23.17 47.67
N GLN A 213 -38.87 -22.07 46.93
CA GLN A 213 -38.20 -20.85 47.38
C GLN A 213 -39.12 -19.63 47.40
N TRP A 214 -39.31 -19.06 48.58
CA TRP A 214 -40.03 -17.81 48.77
C TRP A 214 -39.05 -16.68 49.14
N GLY A 215 -38.85 -15.75 48.22
CA GLY A 215 -37.90 -14.63 48.36
C GLY A 215 -36.45 -15.02 48.11
N ALA A 216 -35.62 -14.05 47.74
CA ALA A 216 -34.25 -14.31 47.32
C ALA A 216 -33.22 -14.34 48.46
N GLY A 217 -33.41 -13.57 49.53
CA GLY A 217 -32.37 -13.32 50.53
C GLY A 217 -31.88 -14.56 51.29
N GLY A 218 -32.78 -15.51 51.58
CA GLY A 218 -32.43 -16.74 52.32
C GLY A 218 -31.86 -17.89 51.48
N PHE A 219 -31.83 -17.75 50.15
CA PHE A 219 -31.53 -18.88 49.27
C PHE A 219 -30.08 -19.33 49.38
N VAL A 220 -29.10 -18.42 49.36
CA VAL A 220 -27.67 -18.77 49.43
C VAL A 220 -27.35 -19.49 50.73
N GLY A 221 -27.94 -19.06 51.85
CA GLY A 221 -27.85 -19.75 53.14
C GLY A 221 -28.41 -21.17 53.08
N SER A 222 -29.60 -21.34 52.51
CA SER A 222 -30.25 -22.65 52.35
C SER A 222 -29.44 -23.59 51.44
N TYR A 223 -28.92 -23.08 50.33
CA TYR A 223 -28.01 -23.79 49.43
C TYR A 223 -26.76 -24.28 50.17
N ASN A 224 -26.09 -23.39 50.91
CA ASN A 224 -24.88 -23.74 51.65
C ASN A 224 -25.16 -24.79 52.75
N GLN A 225 -26.27 -24.67 53.46
CA GLN A 225 -26.72 -25.67 54.43
C GLN A 225 -26.95 -27.03 53.76
N TYR A 226 -27.61 -27.07 52.61
CA TYR A 226 -27.83 -28.32 51.87
C TYR A 226 -26.51 -28.96 51.41
N ARG A 227 -25.63 -28.18 50.77
CA ARG A 227 -24.31 -28.67 50.33
C ARG A 227 -23.45 -29.15 51.50
N ALA A 228 -23.60 -28.56 52.69
CA ALA A 228 -22.97 -29.04 53.91
C ALA A 228 -23.54 -30.40 54.36
N LEU A 229 -24.87 -30.58 54.32
CA LEU A 229 -25.51 -31.87 54.62
C LEU A 229 -25.04 -32.98 53.68
N GLU A 230 -24.88 -32.71 52.39
CA GLU A 230 -24.36 -33.70 51.44
C GLU A 230 -22.97 -34.20 51.85
N LYS A 231 -22.06 -33.28 52.18
CA LYS A 231 -20.71 -33.61 52.64
C LYS A 231 -20.73 -34.36 53.96
N GLU A 232 -21.52 -33.89 54.92
CA GLU A 232 -21.65 -34.48 56.25
C GLU A 232 -22.18 -35.92 56.18
N LEU A 233 -23.21 -36.16 55.35
CA LEU A 233 -23.81 -37.47 55.20
C LEU A 233 -23.09 -38.34 54.18
N GLY A 234 -21.98 -37.89 53.58
CA GLY A 234 -21.25 -38.64 52.55
C GLY A 234 -22.11 -38.98 51.32
N ILE A 235 -22.97 -38.04 50.91
CA ILE A 235 -23.83 -38.14 49.73
C ILE A 235 -23.15 -37.36 48.60
N SER A 236 -22.99 -37.98 47.44
CA SER A 236 -22.49 -37.28 46.25
C SER A 236 -23.42 -36.12 45.89
N ALA A 237 -22.85 -34.97 45.51
CA ALA A 237 -23.60 -33.78 45.17
C ALA A 237 -24.75 -34.09 44.18
N ARG A 238 -25.97 -33.74 44.56
CA ARG A 238 -27.18 -33.88 43.77
C ARG A 238 -27.49 -32.58 43.04
N PRO A 239 -28.02 -32.67 41.82
CA PRO A 239 -28.72 -31.56 41.21
C PRO A 239 -29.84 -31.04 42.11
N ILE A 240 -30.06 -29.73 42.06
CA ILE A 240 -31.08 -29.03 42.84
C ILE A 240 -32.14 -28.53 41.87
N SER A 241 -33.39 -28.86 42.17
CA SER A 241 -34.59 -28.32 41.53
C SER A 241 -35.31 -27.39 42.51
N ILE A 242 -35.59 -26.16 42.09
CA ILE A 242 -36.49 -25.24 42.78
C ILE A 242 -37.79 -25.14 41.98
N ASN A 243 -38.58 -26.20 42.02
CA ASN A 243 -39.73 -26.35 41.12
C ASN A 243 -40.96 -25.50 41.51
N GLU A 244 -40.84 -24.70 42.57
CA GLU A 244 -41.68 -23.53 42.80
C GLU A 244 -40.85 -22.40 43.41
N TYR A 245 -40.93 -21.21 42.83
CA TYR A 245 -40.40 -20.01 43.45
C TYR A 245 -41.24 -18.77 43.19
N SER A 246 -41.22 -17.84 44.14
CA SER A 246 -41.73 -16.48 43.98
C SER A 246 -41.04 -15.51 44.95
N SER A 247 -41.36 -14.22 44.89
CA SER A 247 -40.77 -13.22 45.80
C SER A 247 -41.20 -13.41 47.26
N LYS A 248 -42.32 -14.10 47.49
CA LYS A 248 -42.86 -14.48 48.80
C LYS A 248 -43.95 -15.56 48.65
N THR A 249 -44.54 -16.01 49.75
CA THR A 249 -45.73 -16.87 49.75
C THR A 249 -46.99 -16.07 49.40
N SER A 250 -47.97 -16.67 48.70
CA SER A 250 -49.22 -16.00 48.27
C SER A 250 -48.96 -14.70 47.51
N ASP A 251 -48.08 -14.76 46.52
CA ASP A 251 -47.41 -13.58 45.99
C ASP A 251 -48.25 -12.77 44.97
N PRO A 252 -48.69 -11.54 45.28
CA PRO A 252 -49.28 -10.64 44.29
C PRO A 252 -48.31 -10.25 43.17
N ASN A 253 -47.00 -10.44 43.37
CA ASN A 253 -45.93 -10.04 42.46
C ASN A 253 -45.29 -11.22 41.72
N GLU A 254 -45.95 -12.37 41.63
CA GLU A 254 -45.50 -13.50 40.80
C GLU A 254 -45.19 -13.02 39.38
N GLY A 255 -44.04 -13.40 38.83
CA GLY A 255 -43.58 -12.98 37.50
C GLY A 255 -43.11 -11.52 37.41
N CYS A 256 -43.01 -10.78 38.52
CA CYS A 256 -42.47 -9.42 38.53
C CYS A 256 -40.98 -9.41 38.14
N PRO A 257 -40.54 -8.59 37.15
CA PRO A 257 -39.16 -8.53 36.72
C PRO A 257 -38.17 -8.20 37.84
N GLY A 258 -38.42 -7.13 38.59
CA GLY A 258 -37.49 -6.65 39.62
C GLY A 258 -37.25 -7.69 40.72
N TYR A 259 -38.29 -8.41 41.15
CA TYR A 259 -38.13 -9.49 42.13
C TYR A 259 -37.62 -10.81 41.55
N SER A 260 -37.82 -11.04 40.25
CA SER A 260 -37.31 -12.25 39.58
C SER A 260 -35.78 -12.21 39.42
N VAL A 261 -35.19 -11.03 39.19
CA VAL A 261 -33.74 -10.92 38.95
C VAL A 261 -32.92 -11.53 40.10
N PRO A 262 -33.08 -11.14 41.38
CA PRO A 262 -32.28 -11.73 42.47
C PRO A 262 -32.46 -13.24 42.66
N LEU A 263 -33.60 -13.81 42.27
CA LEU A 263 -33.83 -15.27 42.31
C LEU A 263 -33.03 -15.95 41.19
N ILE A 264 -33.19 -15.48 39.95
CA ILE A 264 -32.44 -16.00 38.79
C ILE A 264 -30.92 -15.90 39.04
N SER A 265 -30.46 -14.75 39.55
CA SER A 265 -29.05 -14.51 39.86
C SER A 265 -28.47 -15.54 40.82
N LYS A 266 -29.22 -15.88 41.87
CA LYS A 266 -28.76 -16.83 42.89
C LYS A 266 -28.85 -18.27 42.39
N PHE A 267 -29.88 -18.62 41.63
CA PHE A 267 -29.99 -19.93 41.00
C PHE A 267 -28.83 -20.19 40.04
N GLU A 268 -28.45 -19.18 39.24
CA GLU A 268 -27.30 -19.26 38.36
C GLU A 268 -25.98 -19.37 39.11
N ARG A 269 -25.77 -18.54 40.13
CA ARG A 269 -24.52 -18.54 40.93
C ARG A 269 -24.34 -19.80 41.78
N CYS A 270 -25.42 -20.37 42.30
CA CYS A 270 -25.40 -21.59 43.10
C CYS A 270 -25.49 -22.88 42.27
N GLY A 271 -25.56 -22.79 40.95
CA GLY A 271 -25.59 -23.98 40.10
C GLY A 271 -26.89 -24.79 40.22
N VAL A 272 -28.04 -24.13 40.46
CA VAL A 272 -29.36 -24.77 40.40
C VAL A 272 -29.57 -25.35 39.01
N GLU A 273 -30.07 -26.58 38.94
CA GLU A 273 -30.25 -27.26 37.67
C GLU A 273 -31.53 -26.77 36.98
N SER A 274 -32.63 -26.76 37.71
CA SER A 274 -33.92 -26.30 37.22
C SER A 274 -34.66 -25.50 38.28
N ALA A 275 -35.43 -24.51 37.86
CA ALA A 275 -36.33 -23.77 38.73
C ALA A 275 -37.59 -23.37 37.95
N CYS A 276 -38.72 -23.37 38.63
CA CYS A 276 -40.01 -23.05 38.07
C CYS A 276 -40.68 -21.97 38.90
N ILE A 277 -41.13 -20.89 38.25
CA ILE A 277 -42.01 -19.89 38.89
C ILE A 277 -43.24 -20.62 39.45
N SER A 278 -43.72 -20.18 40.60
CA SER A 278 -44.93 -20.70 41.26
C SER A 278 -46.21 -20.58 40.42
N TRP A 279 -47.29 -21.11 40.98
CA TRP A 279 -48.65 -20.90 40.48
C TRP A 279 -49.60 -20.52 41.63
N TRP A 280 -49.51 -19.26 42.08
CA TRP A 280 -50.38 -18.75 43.14
C TRP A 280 -51.81 -18.44 42.65
N PHE A 281 -51.97 -18.12 41.37
CA PHE A 281 -53.27 -17.76 40.77
C PHE A 281 -53.94 -18.96 40.13
N THR A 282 -54.46 -19.86 40.96
CA THR A 282 -55.00 -21.17 40.54
C THR A 282 -56.19 -21.08 39.57
N ASN A 283 -56.89 -19.94 39.54
CA ASN A 283 -57.93 -19.67 38.56
C ASN A 283 -57.41 -19.25 37.17
N LEU A 284 -56.09 -19.05 37.01
CA LEU A 284 -55.45 -18.50 35.81
C LEU A 284 -54.20 -19.31 35.41
N PRO A 285 -54.32 -20.61 35.05
CA PRO A 285 -53.20 -21.43 34.59
C PRO A 285 -52.74 -21.04 33.17
N GLY A 286 -51.62 -21.61 32.71
CA GLY A 286 -51.18 -21.43 31.32
C GLY A 286 -50.58 -20.05 31.02
N ARG A 287 -50.10 -19.35 32.06
CA ARG A 287 -49.56 -17.98 31.99
C ARG A 287 -48.06 -17.90 32.21
N LEU A 288 -47.38 -19.04 32.14
CA LEU A 288 -45.93 -19.17 32.31
C LEU A 288 -45.42 -18.62 33.65
N GLY A 289 -46.17 -18.81 34.76
CA GLY A 289 -45.81 -18.19 36.05
C GLY A 289 -46.08 -16.69 36.08
N SER A 290 -47.29 -16.29 35.67
CA SER A 290 -47.72 -14.88 35.61
C SER A 290 -46.87 -13.97 34.70
N LEU A 291 -46.10 -14.53 33.76
CA LEU A 291 -45.39 -13.76 32.74
C LEU A 291 -46.34 -13.25 31.64
N LEU A 292 -47.45 -13.96 31.40
CA LEU A 292 -48.54 -13.52 30.53
C LEU A 292 -49.68 -12.94 31.36
N THR A 293 -50.48 -12.04 30.79
CA THR A 293 -51.70 -11.48 31.39
C THR A 293 -52.84 -12.50 31.40
N SER A 294 -53.95 -12.20 32.09
CA SER A 294 -55.17 -13.04 32.10
C SER A 294 -55.78 -13.22 30.71
N THR A 295 -55.51 -12.29 29.80
CA THR A 295 -55.90 -12.31 28.38
C THR A 295 -54.82 -12.90 27.47
N ASN A 296 -53.80 -13.57 28.02
CA ASN A 296 -52.70 -14.22 27.30
C ASN A 296 -51.80 -13.24 26.50
N GLN A 297 -51.71 -11.97 26.94
CA GLN A 297 -50.78 -10.97 26.38
C GLN A 297 -49.46 -10.98 27.16
N LYS A 298 -48.36 -10.51 26.56
CA LYS A 298 -47.04 -10.46 27.22
C LYS A 298 -47.02 -9.39 28.31
N GLY A 299 -46.65 -9.77 29.53
CA GLY A 299 -46.41 -8.84 30.64
C GLY A 299 -44.93 -8.42 30.75
N GLY A 300 -44.61 -7.57 31.72
CA GLY A 300 -43.22 -7.14 31.96
C GLY A 300 -42.29 -8.30 32.29
N GLY A 301 -42.78 -9.29 33.05
CA GLY A 301 -42.07 -10.53 33.35
C GLY A 301 -41.59 -11.24 32.09
N TRP A 302 -42.48 -11.39 31.09
CA TRP A 302 -42.14 -12.09 29.85
C TRP A 302 -40.92 -11.49 29.15
N HIS A 303 -40.78 -10.16 29.13
CA HIS A 303 -39.63 -9.51 28.49
C HIS A 303 -38.32 -9.70 29.27
N LEU A 304 -38.36 -9.77 30.61
CA LEU A 304 -37.17 -10.17 31.40
C LEU A 304 -36.76 -11.61 31.07
N TYR A 305 -37.71 -12.55 31.09
CA TYR A 305 -37.40 -13.95 30.77
C TYR A 305 -37.02 -14.13 29.29
N LYS A 306 -37.46 -13.24 28.40
CA LYS A 306 -36.95 -13.17 27.03
C LYS A 306 -35.49 -12.72 26.99
N TRP A 307 -35.11 -11.69 27.76
CA TRP A 307 -33.70 -11.31 27.88
C TRP A 307 -32.83 -12.43 28.43
N TYR A 308 -33.34 -13.16 29.43
CA TYR A 308 -32.65 -14.32 29.98
C TYR A 308 -32.56 -15.45 28.95
N GLY A 309 -33.65 -15.79 28.27
CA GLY A 309 -33.70 -16.78 27.18
C GLY A 309 -32.75 -16.47 26.01
N ASP A 310 -32.51 -15.19 25.74
CA ASP A 310 -31.56 -14.72 24.72
C ASP A 310 -30.09 -14.84 25.11
N MET A 311 -29.78 -15.12 26.38
CA MET A 311 -28.41 -15.33 26.81
C MET A 311 -27.86 -16.62 26.21
N THR A 312 -26.66 -16.54 25.62
CA THR A 312 -25.88 -17.70 25.14
C THR A 312 -24.42 -17.58 25.59
N GLY A 313 -23.61 -18.59 25.29
CA GLY A 313 -22.23 -18.68 25.77
C GLY A 313 -22.17 -19.17 27.21
N ASN A 314 -21.53 -18.41 28.10
CA ASN A 314 -21.37 -18.77 29.51
C ASN A 314 -21.91 -17.69 30.43
N MET A 315 -22.48 -18.11 31.56
CA MET A 315 -22.79 -17.22 32.68
C MET A 315 -21.48 -16.67 33.25
N ALA A 316 -21.40 -15.34 33.38
CA ALA A 316 -20.26 -14.63 33.95
C ALA A 316 -20.43 -14.40 35.45
N GLN A 317 -19.32 -14.20 36.16
CA GLN A 317 -19.34 -13.94 37.59
C GLN A 317 -19.99 -12.58 37.88
N VAL A 318 -20.99 -12.58 38.77
CA VAL A 318 -21.60 -11.39 39.34
C VAL A 318 -21.48 -11.42 40.86
N ILE A 319 -21.06 -10.30 41.45
CA ILE A 319 -20.96 -10.11 42.90
C ILE A 319 -21.87 -8.93 43.27
N PRO A 320 -23.04 -9.19 43.88
CA PRO A 320 -23.92 -8.15 44.38
C PRO A 320 -23.35 -7.47 45.64
N PRO A 321 -23.86 -6.28 46.03
CA PRO A 321 -23.50 -5.63 47.29
C PRO A 321 -23.72 -6.51 48.52
N ASN A 322 -24.81 -7.29 48.53
CA ASN A 322 -25.10 -8.26 49.58
C ASN A 322 -25.80 -9.48 48.97
N ASP A 323 -25.11 -10.63 48.97
CA ASP A 323 -25.62 -11.85 48.38
C ASP A 323 -26.70 -12.56 49.24
N ASN A 324 -26.79 -12.21 50.52
CA ASN A 324 -27.77 -12.76 51.46
C ASN A 324 -28.99 -11.84 51.61
N SER A 325 -29.29 -11.00 50.61
CA SER A 325 -30.47 -10.14 50.58
C SER A 325 -31.27 -10.25 49.28
N ASP A 326 -32.43 -9.60 49.28
CA ASP A 326 -33.30 -9.38 48.11
C ASP A 326 -33.04 -8.03 47.42
N GLY A 327 -32.00 -7.30 47.83
CA GLY A 327 -31.63 -5.99 47.27
C GLY A 327 -31.04 -6.07 45.85
N LEU A 328 -30.23 -5.08 45.47
CA LEU A 328 -29.61 -5.02 44.15
C LEU A 328 -28.82 -6.32 43.84
N ASP A 329 -29.20 -7.01 42.78
CA ASP A 329 -28.55 -8.23 42.30
C ASP A 329 -28.59 -8.28 40.76
N GLY A 330 -27.90 -9.24 40.16
CA GLY A 330 -27.92 -9.42 38.72
C GLY A 330 -27.26 -10.71 38.25
N PHE A 331 -27.57 -11.07 37.01
CA PHE A 331 -26.96 -12.20 36.31
C PHE A 331 -26.41 -11.71 34.98
N ALA A 332 -25.32 -12.30 34.54
CA ALA A 332 -24.61 -11.89 33.35
C ALA A 332 -24.22 -13.10 32.49
N CYS A 333 -24.21 -12.92 31.17
CA CYS A 333 -23.61 -13.87 30.23
C CYS A 333 -22.55 -13.19 29.36
N ILE A 334 -21.65 -14.00 28.81
CA ILE A 334 -20.71 -13.62 27.76
C ILE A 334 -20.65 -14.68 26.67
N ASP A 335 -20.69 -14.24 25.42
CA ASP A 335 -20.63 -15.09 24.24
C ASP A 335 -19.50 -14.64 23.32
N ASN A 336 -18.46 -15.46 23.22
CA ASN A 336 -17.28 -15.19 22.40
C ASN A 336 -17.49 -15.53 20.91
N ILE A 337 -18.55 -16.27 20.56
CA ILE A 337 -18.92 -16.61 19.18
C ILE A 337 -19.78 -15.49 18.61
N LYS A 338 -20.86 -15.13 19.31
CA LYS A 338 -21.78 -14.05 18.93
C LYS A 338 -21.29 -12.65 19.30
N LYS A 339 -20.16 -12.57 20.01
CA LYS A 339 -19.45 -11.33 20.38
C LYS A 339 -20.32 -10.36 21.17
N TYR A 340 -20.85 -10.78 22.32
CA TYR A 340 -21.57 -9.87 23.22
C TYR A 340 -21.46 -10.29 24.69
N ALA A 341 -21.83 -9.37 25.58
CA ALA A 341 -22.17 -9.67 26.97
C ALA A 341 -23.51 -9.04 27.32
N SER A 342 -24.27 -9.68 28.21
CA SER A 342 -25.56 -9.18 28.66
C SER A 342 -25.69 -9.33 30.17
N ILE A 343 -26.06 -8.25 30.87
CA ILE A 343 -26.19 -8.19 32.31
C ILE A 343 -27.61 -7.71 32.65
N CYS A 344 -28.40 -8.54 33.32
CA CYS A 344 -29.72 -8.16 33.84
C CYS A 344 -29.62 -7.79 35.33
N ILE A 345 -30.33 -6.75 35.73
CA ILE A 345 -30.21 -6.08 37.02
C ILE A 345 -31.60 -5.82 37.59
N GLY A 346 -31.76 -6.03 38.90
CA GLY A 346 -33.03 -5.80 39.59
C GLY A 346 -32.90 -6.08 41.09
N GLY A 347 -34.02 -6.01 41.80
CA GLY A 347 -34.15 -6.32 43.21
C GLY A 347 -34.86 -5.23 44.00
N ASN A 348 -34.98 -5.45 45.31
CA ASN A 348 -35.60 -4.55 46.28
C ASN A 348 -34.69 -3.35 46.57
N PHE A 349 -34.47 -2.52 45.55
CA PHE A 349 -33.57 -1.38 45.57
C PHE A 349 -34.08 -0.26 44.64
N THR A 350 -33.94 1.00 45.06
CA THR A 350 -34.10 2.19 44.20
C THR A 350 -32.92 3.13 44.37
N GLY A 351 -32.62 3.89 43.32
CA GLY A 351 -31.52 4.85 43.27
C GLY A 351 -30.42 4.45 42.29
N ASN A 352 -29.26 5.10 42.42
CA ASN A 352 -28.15 4.93 41.49
C ASN A 352 -27.35 3.67 41.81
N ALA A 353 -27.34 2.72 40.88
CA ALA A 353 -26.45 1.58 40.86
C ALA A 353 -25.27 1.84 39.90
N THR A 354 -24.09 1.33 40.25
CA THR A 354 -22.94 1.27 39.35
C THR A 354 -22.67 -0.17 38.98
N VAL A 355 -22.76 -0.46 37.68
CA VAL A 355 -22.46 -1.76 37.10
C VAL A 355 -20.98 -1.73 36.71
N ALA A 356 -20.13 -2.21 37.62
CA ALA A 356 -18.69 -2.21 37.45
C ALA A 356 -18.27 -3.49 36.72
N ILE A 357 -17.93 -3.36 35.43
CA ILE A 357 -17.64 -4.48 34.54
C ILE A 357 -16.13 -4.54 34.33
N SER A 358 -15.55 -5.70 34.64
CA SER A 358 -14.12 -5.99 34.52
C SER A 358 -13.88 -7.25 33.70
N GLY A 359 -12.62 -7.51 33.33
CA GLY A 359 -12.26 -8.68 32.53
C GLY A 359 -12.85 -8.66 31.12
N ILE A 360 -13.06 -7.46 30.55
CA ILE A 360 -13.55 -7.28 29.19
C ILE A 360 -12.52 -7.86 28.22
N PRO A 361 -12.87 -8.92 27.48
CA PRO A 361 -11.91 -9.56 26.59
C PRO A 361 -11.56 -8.69 25.39
N SER A 362 -10.34 -8.83 24.89
CA SER A 362 -9.81 -8.02 23.77
C SER A 362 -10.64 -8.11 22.49
N TRP A 363 -11.37 -9.20 22.28
CA TRP A 363 -12.26 -9.34 21.11
C TRP A 363 -13.50 -8.44 21.15
N LEU A 364 -13.84 -7.84 22.30
CA LEU A 364 -14.83 -6.75 22.37
C LEU A 364 -14.26 -5.40 21.92
N GLY A 365 -12.93 -5.30 21.77
CA GLY A 365 -12.23 -4.09 21.36
C GLY A 365 -11.83 -3.19 22.53
N SER A 366 -11.05 -2.15 22.22
CA SER A 366 -10.64 -1.10 23.16
C SER A 366 -11.76 -0.10 23.47
N SER A 367 -12.87 -0.18 22.74
CA SER A 367 -14.10 0.57 22.99
C SER A 367 -15.29 -0.34 22.72
N VAL A 368 -16.30 -0.26 23.58
CA VAL A 368 -17.51 -1.10 23.49
C VAL A 368 -18.75 -0.24 23.39
N LYS A 369 -19.73 -0.70 22.61
CA LYS A 369 -21.05 -0.10 22.58
C LYS A 369 -21.91 -0.72 23.66
N VAL A 370 -22.49 0.12 24.50
CA VAL A 370 -23.27 -0.26 25.67
C VAL A 370 -24.67 0.29 25.52
N LYS A 371 -25.64 -0.63 25.44
CA LYS A 371 -27.06 -0.32 25.46
C LYS A 371 -27.61 -0.60 26.85
N VAL A 372 -28.22 0.41 27.48
CA VAL A 372 -28.95 0.27 28.74
C VAL A 372 -30.43 0.40 28.45
N GLU A 373 -31.21 -0.61 28.83
CA GLU A 373 -32.66 -0.67 28.65
C GLU A 373 -33.34 -1.18 29.92
N TYR A 374 -34.63 -0.94 30.07
CA TYR A 374 -35.43 -1.44 31.20
C TYR A 374 -36.80 -1.94 30.75
N VAL A 375 -37.39 -2.81 31.55
CA VAL A 375 -38.78 -3.27 31.40
C VAL A 375 -39.62 -2.76 32.56
N THR A 376 -40.81 -2.24 32.24
CA THR A 376 -41.77 -1.78 33.23
C THR A 376 -42.60 -2.92 33.79
N TRP A 377 -43.14 -2.72 34.98
CA TRP A 377 -44.13 -3.61 35.60
C TRP A 377 -45.02 -2.84 36.56
N THR A 378 -46.33 -3.08 36.49
CA THR A 378 -47.32 -2.47 37.39
C THR A 378 -48.03 -3.54 38.20
N ASN A 379 -48.52 -4.58 37.52
CA ASN A 379 -49.02 -5.82 38.10
C ASN A 379 -48.93 -6.93 37.04
N LYS A 380 -49.18 -8.18 37.44
CA LYS A 380 -49.13 -9.37 36.56
C LYS A 380 -50.13 -9.37 35.39
N ASP A 381 -51.20 -8.58 35.46
CA ASP A 381 -52.26 -8.53 34.45
C ASP A 381 -52.12 -7.34 33.49
N THR A 382 -51.07 -6.53 33.64
CA THR A 382 -50.80 -5.38 32.76
C THR A 382 -49.96 -5.81 31.56
N PRO A 383 -50.47 -5.69 30.32
CA PRO A 383 -49.68 -5.95 29.12
C PRO A 383 -48.53 -4.96 29.00
N VAL A 384 -47.36 -5.44 28.57
CA VAL A 384 -46.18 -4.62 28.30
C VAL A 384 -45.73 -4.89 26.87
N ALA A 385 -45.69 -3.86 26.04
CA ALA A 385 -45.41 -4.01 24.60
C ALA A 385 -43.94 -4.39 24.32
N GLY A 386 -43.01 -3.93 25.14
CA GLY A 386 -41.57 -4.10 24.92
C GLY A 386 -40.73 -3.45 26.01
N THR A 387 -39.46 -3.24 25.69
CA THR A 387 -38.47 -2.64 26.58
C THR A 387 -38.26 -1.17 26.22
N ASN A 388 -37.76 -0.40 27.18
CA ASN A 388 -37.53 1.04 27.04
C ASN A 388 -36.02 1.32 27.05
N LEU A 389 -35.54 2.08 26.07
CA LEU A 389 -34.13 2.47 25.98
C LEU A 389 -33.82 3.61 26.96
N ILE A 390 -32.75 3.48 27.74
CA ILE A 390 -32.19 4.56 28.58
C ILE A 390 -31.03 5.22 27.86
N SER A 391 -30.08 4.43 27.35
CA SER A 391 -28.91 4.93 26.66
C SER A 391 -28.35 3.90 25.68
N ASN A 392 -27.60 4.39 24.69
CA ASN A 392 -26.87 3.58 23.71
C ASN A 392 -25.58 4.32 23.37
N SER A 393 -24.54 4.08 24.16
CA SER A 393 -23.32 4.90 24.18
C SER A 393 -22.07 4.05 24.02
N VAL A 394 -21.00 4.65 23.50
CA VAL A 394 -19.69 4.00 23.41
C VAL A 394 -18.88 4.31 24.67
N PHE A 395 -18.29 3.28 25.26
CA PHE A 395 -17.40 3.38 26.42
C PHE A 395 -15.99 2.95 26.02
N SER A 396 -14.99 3.76 26.35
CA SER A 396 -13.58 3.35 26.26
C SER A 396 -13.28 2.31 27.34
N VAL A 397 -12.68 1.19 26.95
CA VAL A 397 -12.27 0.12 27.85
C VAL A 397 -10.92 0.49 28.46
N ASN A 398 -10.91 0.83 29.74
CA ASN A 398 -9.70 1.21 30.47
C ASN A 398 -9.26 0.06 31.36
N ASN A 399 -8.05 -0.47 31.14
CA ASN A 399 -7.52 -1.64 31.86
C ASN A 399 -8.52 -2.82 31.91
N GLY A 400 -9.11 -3.14 30.75
CA GLY A 400 -10.09 -4.22 30.62
C GLY A 400 -11.41 -3.99 31.37
N SER A 401 -11.75 -2.75 31.70
CA SER A 401 -12.89 -2.42 32.56
C SER A 401 -13.67 -1.19 32.08
N ILE A 402 -14.97 -1.15 32.42
CA ILE A 402 -15.87 0.01 32.29
C ILE A 402 -16.80 0.09 33.52
N SER A 403 -17.36 1.28 33.77
CA SER A 403 -18.39 1.50 34.79
C SER A 403 -19.64 2.09 34.15
N VAL A 404 -20.77 1.38 34.24
CA VAL A 404 -22.03 1.80 33.62
C VAL A 404 -23.00 2.24 34.74
N PRO A 405 -23.39 3.52 34.81
CA PRO A 405 -24.40 3.98 35.76
C PRO A 405 -25.80 3.52 35.33
N VAL A 406 -26.58 3.00 36.28
CA VAL A 406 -27.98 2.61 36.07
C VAL A 406 -28.81 3.22 37.19
N ASN A 407 -29.74 4.10 36.83
CA ASN A 407 -30.70 4.67 37.79
C ASN A 407 -31.92 3.74 37.90
N VAL A 408 -32.05 3.07 39.04
CA VAL A 408 -33.16 2.17 39.34
C VAL A 408 -34.33 2.98 39.90
N THR A 409 -35.34 3.26 39.08
CA THR A 409 -36.47 4.13 39.45
C THR A 409 -37.61 3.39 40.15
N SER A 410 -37.62 2.05 40.10
CA SER A 410 -38.67 1.21 40.67
C SER A 410 -38.13 -0.17 41.01
N ILE A 411 -38.48 -0.68 42.18
CA ILE A 411 -38.15 -2.04 42.64
C ILE A 411 -38.81 -3.14 41.80
N TYR A 412 -39.85 -2.80 41.02
CA TYR A 412 -40.59 -3.74 40.19
C TYR A 412 -39.98 -3.92 38.79
N TYR A 413 -39.08 -3.01 38.40
CA TYR A 413 -38.50 -3.01 37.06
C TYR A 413 -37.24 -3.86 37.02
N ALA A 414 -36.91 -4.39 35.85
CA ALA A 414 -35.60 -4.96 35.56
C ALA A 414 -34.91 -4.13 34.50
N TYR A 415 -33.58 -4.08 34.58
CA TYR A 415 -32.72 -3.32 33.69
C TYR A 415 -31.77 -4.30 33.00
N ARG A 416 -31.33 -3.98 31.79
CA ARG A 416 -30.34 -4.74 31.06
C ARG A 416 -29.25 -3.82 30.53
N VAL A 417 -28.01 -4.17 30.84
CA VAL A 417 -26.81 -3.62 30.20
C VAL A 417 -26.36 -4.64 29.16
N TYR A 418 -26.43 -4.27 27.89
CA TYR A 418 -26.01 -5.11 26.76
C TYR A 418 -24.76 -4.49 26.13
N ILE A 419 -23.70 -5.29 25.99
CA ILE A 419 -22.38 -4.87 25.54
C ILE A 419 -22.04 -5.61 24.27
N GLU A 420 -21.66 -4.88 23.24
CA GLU A 420 -21.19 -5.41 21.95
C GLU A 420 -19.94 -4.64 21.50
N PRO A 421 -19.13 -5.20 20.58
CA PRO A 421 -18.03 -4.45 19.99
C PRO A 421 -18.55 -3.12 19.44
N SER A 422 -17.86 -2.02 19.75
CA SER A 422 -18.09 -0.80 19.00
C SER A 422 -17.65 -1.05 17.57
N ALA A 423 -18.49 -0.74 16.58
CA ALA A 423 -18.05 -0.74 15.20
C ALA A 423 -16.85 0.20 15.10
N THR A 424 -15.67 -0.34 14.77
CA THR A 424 -14.51 0.47 14.45
C THR A 424 -14.73 1.04 13.07
N THR A 425 -14.64 2.36 12.90
CA THR A 425 -14.63 2.96 11.57
C THR A 425 -13.50 2.33 10.76
N PRO A 426 -13.79 1.62 9.65
CA PRO A 426 -12.75 0.98 8.87
C PRO A 426 -11.84 2.05 8.26
N THR A 427 -10.55 1.74 8.16
CA THR A 427 -9.57 2.59 7.47
C THR A 427 -9.17 1.94 6.16
N VAL A 428 -8.76 2.74 5.18
CA VAL A 428 -8.27 2.28 3.88
C VAL A 428 -6.95 2.94 3.52
N THR A 429 -6.00 2.15 3.03
CA THR A 429 -4.71 2.62 2.49
C THR A 429 -4.41 1.94 1.17
N ILE A 430 -3.67 2.61 0.28
CA ILE A 430 -3.14 1.98 -0.94
C ILE A 430 -1.86 1.21 -0.56
N ALA A 431 -1.90 -0.10 -0.77
CA ALA A 431 -0.78 -1.02 -0.57
C ALA A 431 0.10 -1.14 -1.83
N ILE A 432 -0.53 -1.10 -3.01
CA ILE A 432 0.16 -1.09 -4.31
C ILE A 432 -0.56 -0.07 -5.21
N PRO A 433 0.17 0.85 -5.86
CA PRO A 433 1.62 1.01 -5.82
C PRO A 433 2.13 1.66 -4.54
N THR A 434 3.44 1.51 -4.29
CA THR A 434 4.15 2.28 -3.24
C THR A 434 4.21 3.77 -3.62
N LYS A 435 4.53 4.64 -2.66
CA LYS A 435 4.67 6.08 -2.93
C LYS A 435 5.73 6.32 -4.02
N ASP A 436 5.46 7.25 -4.94
CA ASP A 436 6.38 7.72 -5.99
C ASP A 436 6.85 6.63 -6.97
N THR A 437 5.98 5.64 -7.23
CA THR A 437 6.30 4.54 -8.17
C THR A 437 6.37 5.07 -9.60
N VAL A 438 7.46 4.73 -10.30
CA VAL A 438 7.62 4.96 -11.75
C VAL A 438 7.26 3.69 -12.51
N VAL A 439 6.45 3.82 -13.56
CA VAL A 439 5.96 2.68 -14.36
C VAL A 439 6.12 2.93 -15.85
N ALA A 440 6.37 1.90 -16.65
CA ALA A 440 6.45 2.05 -18.10
C ALA A 440 5.13 2.61 -18.69
N ASN A 441 5.20 3.25 -19.86
CA ASN A 441 4.02 3.64 -20.63
C ASN A 441 4.14 3.08 -22.07
N PRO A 442 3.14 2.34 -22.57
CA PRO A 442 1.93 1.89 -21.88
C PRO A 442 2.22 0.77 -20.85
N SER A 443 1.40 0.68 -19.81
CA SER A 443 1.50 -0.41 -18.83
C SER A 443 0.18 -0.72 -18.14
N ASN A 444 0.05 -1.96 -17.66
CA ASN A 444 -1.02 -2.40 -16.78
C ASN A 444 -0.44 -2.64 -15.40
N ILE A 445 -0.94 -1.91 -14.40
CA ILE A 445 -0.47 -2.04 -13.02
C ILE A 445 -1.58 -2.57 -12.11
N LEU A 446 -1.18 -3.33 -11.10
CA LEU A 446 -2.09 -3.83 -10.07
C LEU A 446 -2.25 -2.79 -8.96
N LEU A 447 -3.46 -2.31 -8.74
CA LEU A 447 -3.85 -1.57 -7.56
C LEU A 447 -4.30 -2.53 -6.46
N ARG A 448 -3.87 -2.28 -5.22
CA ARG A 448 -4.28 -3.04 -4.04
C ARG A 448 -4.51 -2.12 -2.86
N ALA A 449 -5.64 -2.30 -2.18
CA ALA A 449 -5.95 -1.57 -0.96
C ALA A 449 -5.85 -2.49 0.27
N ASN A 450 -5.36 -1.96 1.38
CA ASN A 450 -5.45 -2.58 2.70
C ASN A 450 -6.61 -1.92 3.46
N ILE A 451 -7.50 -2.74 4.01
CA ILE A 451 -8.66 -2.30 4.78
C ILE A 451 -8.54 -2.90 6.18
N SER A 452 -8.65 -2.08 7.22
CA SER A 452 -8.45 -2.55 8.61
C SER A 452 -9.55 -3.49 9.10
N ASP A 453 -10.77 -3.36 8.57
CA ASP A 453 -11.88 -4.28 8.81
C ASP A 453 -12.69 -4.50 7.51
N PRO A 454 -12.30 -5.51 6.70
CA PRO A 454 -13.02 -5.86 5.47
C PRO A 454 -14.49 -6.23 5.67
N ALA A 455 -14.86 -6.77 6.84
CA ALA A 455 -16.22 -7.20 7.11
C ALA A 455 -17.16 -6.02 7.44
N ALA A 456 -16.59 -4.86 7.77
CA ALA A 456 -17.32 -3.63 8.07
C ALA A 456 -17.68 -2.80 6.83
N ILE A 457 -17.22 -3.16 5.63
CA ILE A 457 -17.47 -2.40 4.41
C ILE A 457 -18.56 -2.99 3.51
N ASN A 458 -19.27 -2.11 2.80
CA ASN A 458 -20.17 -2.45 1.70
C ASN A 458 -19.43 -2.48 0.35
N SER A 459 -18.49 -1.56 0.15
CA SER A 459 -17.79 -1.44 -1.12
C SER A 459 -16.44 -0.73 -1.05
N LEU A 460 -15.63 -0.94 -2.09
CA LEU A 460 -14.38 -0.27 -2.40
C LEU A 460 -14.37 0.18 -3.87
N LYS A 461 -13.84 1.38 -4.13
CA LYS A 461 -13.58 1.94 -5.46
C LYS A 461 -12.16 2.50 -5.52
N PHE A 462 -11.47 2.33 -6.65
CA PHE A 462 -10.22 3.01 -6.92
C PHE A 462 -10.46 4.18 -7.87
N TYR A 463 -9.65 5.22 -7.75
CA TYR A 463 -9.68 6.41 -8.61
C TYR A 463 -8.28 6.75 -9.11
N ALA A 464 -8.19 7.24 -10.35
CA ALA A 464 -7.02 7.91 -10.91
C ALA A 464 -7.41 9.33 -11.30
N ASN A 465 -6.72 10.35 -10.78
CA ASN A 465 -7.00 11.77 -11.06
C ASN A 465 -8.49 12.12 -10.82
N GLY A 466 -9.09 11.52 -9.79
CA GLY A 466 -10.51 11.70 -9.44
C GLY A 466 -11.51 10.89 -10.28
N VAL A 467 -11.06 10.16 -11.31
CA VAL A 467 -11.90 9.32 -12.18
C VAL A 467 -11.88 7.87 -11.70
N GLN A 468 -13.05 7.23 -11.58
CA GLN A 468 -13.16 5.86 -11.08
C GLN A 468 -12.51 4.84 -12.04
N ILE A 469 -11.72 3.93 -11.50
CA ILE A 469 -11.05 2.86 -12.25
C ILE A 469 -11.87 1.56 -12.13
N GLY A 470 -12.47 1.14 -13.24
CA GLY A 470 -13.25 -0.09 -13.31
C GLY A 470 -14.51 -0.08 -12.43
N THR A 471 -15.01 -1.26 -12.09
CA THR A 471 -16.26 -1.43 -11.32
C THR A 471 -16.03 -1.38 -9.81
N THR A 472 -17.11 -1.35 -9.04
CA THR A 472 -17.08 -1.41 -7.56
C THR A 472 -16.68 -2.80 -7.07
N ILE A 473 -15.86 -2.88 -6.02
CA ILE A 473 -15.45 -4.13 -5.36
C ILE A 473 -16.25 -4.30 -4.07
N THR A 474 -16.90 -5.44 -3.84
CA THR A 474 -17.72 -5.71 -2.65
C THR A 474 -17.15 -6.81 -1.74
N ALA A 475 -16.11 -7.51 -2.18
CA ALA A 475 -15.45 -8.56 -1.41
C ALA A 475 -13.96 -8.66 -1.79
N ALA A 476 -13.17 -9.31 -0.91
CA ALA A 476 -11.75 -9.58 -1.19
C ALA A 476 -11.60 -10.55 -2.38
N PRO A 477 -10.50 -10.45 -3.17
CA PRO A 477 -9.36 -9.55 -3.01
C PRO A 477 -9.65 -8.10 -3.46
N PHE A 478 -9.20 -7.13 -2.66
CA PHE A 478 -9.38 -5.70 -2.90
C PHE A 478 -8.37 -5.14 -3.92
N THR A 479 -8.46 -5.67 -5.13
CA THR A 479 -7.50 -5.41 -6.20
C THR A 479 -8.17 -4.99 -7.51
N ARG A 480 -7.48 -4.15 -8.30
CA ARG A 480 -7.93 -3.72 -9.62
C ARG A 480 -6.74 -3.52 -10.56
N THR A 481 -6.87 -3.90 -11.82
CA THR A 481 -5.86 -3.55 -12.84
C THR A 481 -6.17 -2.16 -13.39
N PHE A 482 -5.16 -1.29 -13.42
CA PHE A 482 -5.23 0.04 -14.02
C PHE A 482 -4.36 0.09 -15.27
N SER A 483 -4.98 0.43 -16.41
CA SER A 483 -4.31 0.54 -17.71
C SER A 483 -3.90 1.98 -17.97
N ILE A 484 -2.59 2.20 -18.01
CA ILE A 484 -1.98 3.49 -18.33
C ILE A 484 -1.68 3.52 -19.83
N THR A 485 -2.31 4.47 -20.51
CA THR A 485 -2.25 4.61 -21.98
C THR A 485 -1.66 5.96 -22.42
N ALA A 486 -1.46 6.89 -21.49
CA ALA A 486 -0.84 8.19 -21.73
C ALA A 486 0.28 8.43 -20.71
N ALA A 487 1.33 9.13 -21.15
CA ALA A 487 2.38 9.57 -20.24
C ALA A 487 1.85 10.68 -19.32
N GLY A 488 2.32 10.69 -18.08
CA GLY A 488 2.02 11.75 -17.12
C GLY A 488 2.08 11.28 -15.67
N VAL A 489 1.60 12.15 -14.78
CA VAL A 489 1.49 11.91 -13.35
C VAL A 489 0.04 11.53 -13.00
N TYR A 490 -0.13 10.42 -12.30
CA TYR A 490 -1.43 9.92 -11.84
C TYR A 490 -1.52 9.94 -10.32
N THR A 491 -2.59 10.51 -9.81
CA THR A 491 -2.96 10.48 -8.38
C THR A 491 -3.97 9.37 -8.13
N ILE A 492 -3.59 8.39 -7.32
CA ILE A 492 -4.40 7.22 -6.99
C ILE A 492 -4.96 7.35 -5.57
N THR A 493 -6.27 7.11 -5.45
CA THR A 493 -6.94 6.95 -4.16
C THR A 493 -7.84 5.71 -4.16
N ALA A 494 -8.10 5.21 -2.96
CA ALA A 494 -9.09 4.18 -2.70
C ALA A 494 -10.17 4.77 -1.80
N GLN A 495 -11.43 4.54 -2.15
CA GLN A 495 -12.59 4.95 -1.36
C GLN A 495 -13.34 3.71 -0.92
N ILE A 496 -13.58 3.58 0.38
CA ILE A 496 -14.50 2.58 0.94
C ILE A 496 -15.80 3.24 1.37
N THR A 497 -16.89 2.48 1.28
CA THR A 497 -18.16 2.81 1.93
C THR A 497 -18.44 1.75 2.97
N ASP A 498 -18.59 2.15 4.23
CA ASP A 498 -18.87 1.23 5.32
C ASP A 498 -20.35 0.77 5.35
N LYS A 499 -20.68 -0.20 6.21
CA LYS A 499 -22.06 -0.69 6.39
C LYS A 499 -23.05 0.34 6.93
N SER A 500 -22.54 1.43 7.52
CA SER A 500 -23.32 2.58 7.98
C SER A 500 -23.42 3.68 6.90
N ASN A 501 -22.95 3.40 5.68
CA ASN A 501 -22.87 4.33 4.55
C ASN A 501 -21.90 5.51 4.72
N ASN A 502 -20.95 5.44 5.66
CA ASN A 502 -19.88 6.42 5.74
C ASN A 502 -18.87 6.20 4.62
N VAL A 503 -18.36 7.29 4.04
CA VAL A 503 -17.34 7.27 2.99
C VAL A 503 -15.99 7.59 3.61
N ILE A 504 -15.01 6.70 3.44
CA ILE A 504 -13.62 6.91 3.87
C ILE A 504 -12.71 6.82 2.64
N VAL A 505 -11.84 7.81 2.47
CA VAL A 505 -10.88 7.89 1.36
C VAL A 505 -9.47 7.70 1.89
N SER A 506 -8.65 6.94 1.18
CA SER A 506 -7.24 6.74 1.52
C SER A 506 -6.43 8.02 1.30
N PRO A 507 -5.26 8.17 1.95
CA PRO A 507 -4.26 9.11 1.46
C PRO A 507 -3.93 8.86 -0.02
N THR A 508 -3.58 9.93 -0.74
CA THR A 508 -3.20 9.89 -2.16
C THR A 508 -1.85 9.18 -2.36
N ARG A 509 -1.74 8.42 -3.45
CA ARG A 509 -0.47 7.92 -3.99
C ARG A 509 -0.21 8.53 -5.35
N THR A 510 1.04 8.90 -5.62
CA THR A 510 1.46 9.40 -6.93
C THR A 510 2.17 8.31 -7.70
N ILE A 511 1.82 8.16 -8.97
CA ILE A 511 2.52 7.33 -9.96
C ILE A 511 3.01 8.26 -11.06
N ARG A 512 4.25 8.06 -11.51
CA ARG A 512 4.78 8.72 -12.72
C ARG A 512 5.00 7.68 -13.81
N THR A 513 4.78 8.02 -15.06
CA THR A 513 5.17 7.16 -16.17
C THR A 513 6.60 7.46 -16.61
N ALA A 514 7.42 6.43 -16.80
CA ALA A 514 8.71 6.58 -17.48
C ALA A 514 8.47 7.04 -18.93
N VAL A 515 9.14 8.13 -19.31
CA VAL A 515 9.22 8.61 -20.69
C VAL A 515 10.59 8.23 -21.26
N SER A 516 10.64 7.75 -22.50
CA SER A 516 11.92 7.57 -23.20
C SER A 516 12.61 8.92 -23.35
N GLN A 517 13.95 8.96 -23.21
CA GLN A 517 14.70 10.17 -23.48
C GLN A 517 14.40 10.70 -24.88
N ALA A 518 14.15 12.00 -24.99
CA ALA A 518 13.94 12.68 -26.26
C ALA A 518 14.53 14.09 -26.19
N ALA A 519 14.95 14.63 -27.34
CA ALA A 519 15.45 15.99 -27.44
C ALA A 519 14.43 17.01 -26.87
N TYR A 520 14.92 18.11 -26.30
CA TYR A 520 14.07 19.25 -25.96
C TYR A 520 13.27 19.73 -27.18
N ASP A 521 11.96 19.98 -26.99
CA ASP A 521 11.00 20.24 -28.07
C ASP A 521 11.04 19.22 -29.24
N TYR A 522 11.54 18.01 -28.98
CA TYR A 522 11.78 16.95 -29.97
C TYR A 522 12.69 17.36 -31.13
N GLN A 523 13.55 18.37 -30.94
CA GLN A 523 14.50 18.85 -31.95
C GLN A 523 15.94 18.85 -31.38
N PRO A 524 16.88 18.13 -32.01
CA PRO A 524 18.28 18.17 -31.60
C PRO A 524 18.90 19.56 -31.75
N HIS A 525 19.69 19.98 -30.76
CA HIS A 525 20.40 21.26 -30.79
C HIS A 525 21.53 21.26 -31.85
N PRO A 526 21.61 22.23 -32.76
CA PRO A 526 22.66 22.26 -33.79
C PRO A 526 24.03 22.65 -33.21
N ILE A 527 25.09 21.98 -33.67
CA ILE A 527 26.49 22.37 -33.43
C ILE A 527 27.20 22.58 -34.79
N PRO A 528 27.77 23.76 -35.09
CA PRO A 528 27.93 24.94 -34.21
C PRO A 528 26.60 25.67 -33.92
N GLY A 529 26.53 26.37 -32.80
CA GLY A 529 25.31 27.00 -32.30
C GLY A 529 25.34 27.33 -30.80
N ILE A 530 24.24 27.87 -30.28
CA ILE A 530 24.02 28.12 -28.85
C ILE A 530 23.00 27.11 -28.33
N ILE A 531 23.29 26.49 -27.19
CA ILE A 531 22.40 25.57 -26.45
C ILE A 531 22.12 26.21 -25.08
N GLN A 532 20.85 26.41 -24.73
CA GLN A 532 20.48 26.89 -23.39
C GLN A 532 20.51 25.73 -22.40
N PHE A 533 21.00 25.96 -21.19
CA PHE A 533 21.11 24.88 -20.21
C PHE A 533 19.74 24.39 -19.71
N GLU A 534 18.74 25.26 -19.65
CA GLU A 534 17.35 24.90 -19.30
C GLU A 534 16.65 24.03 -20.36
N GLU A 535 17.20 23.93 -21.57
CA GLU A 535 16.70 23.13 -22.71
C GLU A 535 17.31 21.72 -22.74
N TYR A 536 17.52 21.10 -21.56
CA TYR A 536 17.95 19.71 -21.43
C TYR A 536 16.89 18.72 -21.96
N ASP A 537 17.26 17.48 -22.21
CA ASP A 537 16.35 16.49 -22.81
C ASP A 537 15.13 16.19 -21.92
N LEU A 538 14.04 15.75 -22.57
CA LEU A 538 12.88 15.16 -21.91
C LEU A 538 13.24 13.73 -21.49
N GLY A 539 12.81 13.27 -20.32
CA GLY A 539 13.12 11.91 -19.86
C GLY A 539 12.86 11.69 -18.37
N GLY A 540 12.92 12.76 -17.58
CA GLY A 540 12.82 12.72 -16.12
C GLY A 540 14.13 12.35 -15.42
N ASN A 541 14.11 12.51 -14.11
CA ASN A 541 15.24 12.28 -13.22
C ASN A 541 15.72 10.81 -13.28
N GLY A 542 17.02 10.63 -13.44
CA GLY A 542 17.68 9.34 -13.67
C GLY A 542 17.70 8.89 -15.13
N VAL A 543 17.02 9.59 -16.04
CA VAL A 543 16.98 9.28 -17.49
C VAL A 543 17.68 10.37 -18.30
N ALA A 544 17.11 11.57 -18.36
CA ALA A 544 17.65 12.70 -19.15
C ALA A 544 18.41 13.73 -18.30
N TYR A 545 18.20 13.72 -16.99
CA TYR A 545 18.95 14.51 -16.03
C TYR A 545 19.02 13.77 -14.69
N SER A 546 19.83 14.24 -13.75
CA SER A 546 19.80 13.82 -12.35
C SER A 546 19.84 15.03 -11.44
N ASP A 547 18.85 15.13 -10.57
CA ASP A 547 18.74 16.15 -9.52
C ASP A 547 18.59 15.45 -8.16
N ASN A 548 19.27 15.94 -7.14
CA ASN A 548 19.26 15.32 -5.81
C ASN A 548 18.00 15.64 -5.01
N THR A 549 17.19 16.59 -5.45
CA THR A 549 15.98 17.05 -4.77
C THR A 549 14.73 16.75 -5.60
N PRO A 550 13.60 16.30 -5.00
CA PRO A 550 12.34 16.16 -5.73
C PRO A 550 11.66 17.52 -5.96
N GLY A 551 11.43 17.87 -7.23
CA GLY A 551 10.91 19.16 -7.69
C GLY A 551 11.90 20.32 -7.49
N SER A 552 11.82 21.31 -8.36
CA SER A 552 12.68 22.49 -8.23
C SER A 552 12.49 23.22 -6.89
N THR A 553 13.61 23.49 -6.22
CA THR A 553 13.78 24.25 -4.99
C THR A 553 14.15 25.72 -5.23
N ALA A 554 14.41 26.11 -6.48
CA ALA A 554 14.66 27.50 -6.86
C ALA A 554 13.47 28.42 -6.49
N THR A 555 13.79 29.59 -5.91
CA THR A 555 12.78 30.57 -5.46
C THR A 555 13.02 31.96 -6.06
N PRO A 556 12.02 32.60 -6.68
CA PRO A 556 10.67 32.07 -6.96
C PRO A 556 10.69 30.98 -8.05
N THR A 557 9.75 30.04 -7.98
CA THR A 557 9.54 29.05 -9.04
C THR A 557 9.16 29.75 -10.34
N VAL A 558 9.84 29.40 -11.43
CA VAL A 558 9.59 29.95 -12.75
C VAL A 558 8.60 29.08 -13.54
N PRO A 559 7.79 29.65 -14.44
CA PRO A 559 6.83 28.90 -15.27
C PRO A 559 7.52 28.21 -16.47
N PHE A 560 8.62 27.51 -16.22
CA PHE A 560 9.39 26.78 -17.22
C PHE A 560 9.81 25.45 -16.64
N ARG A 561 9.32 24.35 -17.22
CA ARG A 561 9.57 22.96 -16.76
C ARG A 561 9.35 22.75 -15.26
N SER A 562 8.31 23.41 -14.72
CA SER A 562 7.99 23.43 -13.29
C SER A 562 7.42 22.11 -12.76
N ASP A 563 7.28 21.10 -13.62
CA ASP A 563 6.87 19.73 -13.30
C ASP A 563 8.05 18.74 -13.23
N GLU A 564 9.28 19.22 -13.48
CA GLU A 564 10.54 18.48 -13.37
C GLU A 564 11.35 18.92 -12.14
N ASP A 565 12.45 18.21 -11.87
CA ASP A 565 13.21 18.38 -10.62
C ASP A 565 14.39 19.36 -10.75
N VAL A 566 14.92 19.60 -11.95
CA VAL A 566 16.08 20.49 -12.15
C VAL A 566 15.76 21.90 -11.70
N ASP A 567 16.70 22.51 -10.98
CA ASP A 567 16.57 23.86 -10.47
C ASP A 567 16.75 24.95 -11.54
N ILE A 568 15.66 25.65 -11.87
CA ILE A 568 15.63 26.71 -12.90
C ILE A 568 15.18 28.03 -12.27
N GLU A 569 15.93 29.11 -12.51
CA GLU A 569 15.62 30.45 -12.02
C GLU A 569 15.66 31.51 -13.14
N ASN A 570 15.18 32.72 -12.84
CA ASN A 570 15.27 33.84 -13.78
C ASN A 570 16.73 34.29 -13.95
N CYS A 571 17.19 34.42 -15.19
CA CYS A 571 18.54 34.88 -15.49
C CYS A 571 18.61 36.41 -15.58
N THR A 572 19.68 37.03 -15.04
CA THR A 572 19.91 38.48 -15.19
C THR A 572 21.02 38.84 -16.19
N ASP A 573 21.49 37.87 -16.96
CA ASP A 573 22.51 38.10 -17.99
C ASP A 573 21.95 38.86 -19.21
N ALA A 574 22.84 39.35 -20.07
CA ALA A 574 22.43 40.01 -21.32
C ALA A 574 21.64 39.02 -22.22
N GLY A 575 20.40 39.37 -22.58
CA GLY A 575 19.49 38.51 -23.36
C GLY A 575 18.56 37.62 -22.52
N ALA A 576 18.52 37.84 -21.20
CA ALA A 576 17.79 37.10 -20.17
C ALA A 576 16.56 36.26 -20.59
N GLY A 577 16.70 34.95 -20.44
CA GLY A 577 15.65 33.94 -20.31
C GLY A 577 15.76 33.28 -18.93
N TYR A 578 16.08 31.98 -18.88
CA TYR A 578 16.31 31.26 -17.63
C TYR A 578 17.79 30.88 -17.48
N ASN A 579 18.16 30.38 -16.30
CA ASN A 579 19.41 29.66 -16.09
C ASN A 579 19.15 28.48 -15.15
N ILE A 580 20.00 27.46 -15.24
CA ILE A 580 20.07 26.46 -14.18
C ILE A 580 20.69 27.13 -12.96
N GLY A 581 19.98 27.08 -11.85
CA GLY A 581 20.42 27.53 -10.53
C GLY A 581 20.73 26.35 -9.65
N LEU A 582 21.42 26.58 -8.53
CA LEU A 582 21.60 25.56 -7.47
C LEU A 582 22.14 24.20 -7.96
N ALA A 583 22.84 24.13 -9.10
CA ALA A 583 23.34 22.87 -9.64
C ALA A 583 24.39 22.29 -8.69
N ALA A 584 24.07 21.15 -8.06
CA ALA A 584 24.80 20.55 -6.97
C ALA A 584 25.78 19.46 -7.45
N ALA A 585 26.71 19.10 -6.58
CA ALA A 585 27.75 18.13 -6.85
C ALA A 585 27.15 16.78 -7.25
N GLY A 586 27.66 16.22 -8.35
CA GLY A 586 27.21 14.94 -8.89
C GLY A 586 25.94 14.98 -9.75
N GLU A 587 25.26 16.12 -9.85
CA GLU A 587 24.13 16.30 -10.76
C GLU A 587 24.58 16.35 -12.21
N TRP A 588 23.66 16.05 -13.13
CA TRP A 588 23.94 16.06 -14.55
C TRP A 588 22.71 16.33 -15.40
N MET A 589 22.91 16.87 -16.59
CA MET A 589 21.88 17.08 -17.61
C MET A 589 22.39 16.57 -18.95
N GLU A 590 21.52 15.96 -19.75
CA GLU A 590 21.81 15.53 -21.11
C GLU A 590 21.09 16.39 -22.15
N TYR A 591 21.74 16.53 -23.30
CA TYR A 591 21.28 17.30 -24.44
C TYR A 591 21.49 16.46 -25.69
N THR A 592 20.41 16.20 -26.42
CA THR A 592 20.49 15.63 -27.76
C THR A 592 20.95 16.73 -28.71
N VAL A 593 22.14 16.57 -29.30
CA VAL A 593 22.77 17.53 -30.21
C VAL A 593 22.90 16.93 -31.61
N ASN A 594 22.93 17.77 -32.64
CA ASN A 594 23.23 17.40 -34.01
C ASN A 594 24.43 18.21 -34.51
N VAL A 595 25.60 17.55 -34.57
CA VAL A 595 26.84 18.13 -35.07
C VAL A 595 26.78 18.15 -36.60
N LEU A 596 26.78 19.35 -37.16
CA LEU A 596 26.58 19.56 -38.59
C LEU A 596 27.79 19.11 -39.44
N LYS A 597 29.00 19.13 -38.86
CA LYS A 597 30.26 18.79 -39.55
C LYS A 597 31.28 18.18 -38.58
N THR A 598 32.00 17.16 -39.01
CA THR A 598 33.13 16.62 -38.23
C THR A 598 34.25 17.65 -38.20
N GLY A 599 34.75 18.00 -37.02
CA GLY A 599 35.76 19.04 -36.89
C GLY A 599 36.24 19.30 -35.47
N THR A 600 37.11 20.30 -35.35
CA THR A 600 37.55 20.83 -34.07
C THR A 600 36.68 22.02 -33.71
N TYR A 601 36.15 22.04 -32.49
CA TYR A 601 35.26 23.06 -31.99
C TYR A 601 35.83 23.73 -30.74
N LYS A 602 35.46 24.99 -30.56
CA LYS A 602 35.61 25.74 -29.31
C LYS A 602 34.26 25.80 -28.61
N LEU A 603 34.25 25.50 -27.32
CA LEU A 603 33.07 25.64 -26.46
C LEU A 603 33.23 26.85 -25.54
N GLY A 604 32.24 27.74 -25.51
CA GLY A 604 32.06 28.77 -24.50
C GLY A 604 30.94 28.39 -23.52
N LEU A 605 31.28 28.22 -22.24
CA LEU A 605 30.32 28.00 -21.16
C LEU A 605 30.01 29.34 -20.49
N ARG A 606 28.76 29.79 -20.53
CA ARG A 606 28.31 31.00 -19.85
C ARG A 606 27.86 30.67 -18.43
N VAL A 607 28.67 31.06 -17.46
CA VAL A 607 28.60 30.57 -16.08
C VAL A 607 28.64 31.71 -15.06
N ALA A 608 28.06 31.47 -13.89
CA ALA A 608 28.16 32.34 -12.72
C ALA A 608 28.42 31.50 -11.45
N CYS A 609 29.33 31.95 -10.59
CA CYS A 609 29.75 31.21 -9.40
C CYS A 609 30.26 32.17 -8.33
N ASN A 610 29.85 31.98 -7.08
CA ASN A 610 30.36 32.71 -5.92
C ASN A 610 31.23 31.79 -5.05
N GLY A 611 32.50 31.65 -5.43
CA GLY A 611 33.48 30.78 -4.79
C GLY A 611 34.35 29.99 -5.77
N ASP A 612 35.47 29.45 -5.28
CA ASP A 612 36.47 28.72 -6.09
C ASP A 612 36.28 27.19 -6.02
N GLY A 613 36.96 26.42 -6.88
CA GLY A 613 37.03 24.95 -6.78
C GLY A 613 35.88 24.18 -7.43
N ARG A 614 34.99 24.88 -8.16
CA ARG A 614 33.89 24.26 -8.91
C ARG A 614 34.38 23.79 -10.27
N THR A 615 33.92 22.63 -10.70
CA THR A 615 34.31 22.02 -11.99
C THR A 615 33.11 21.43 -12.70
N LEU A 616 33.21 21.34 -14.03
CA LEU A 616 32.29 20.59 -14.88
C LEU A 616 33.03 19.47 -15.63
N ASN A 617 32.29 18.43 -15.99
CA ASN A 617 32.73 17.37 -16.90
C ASN A 617 31.74 17.27 -18.07
N LEU A 618 32.26 16.95 -19.25
CA LEU A 618 31.49 16.75 -20.48
C LEU A 618 31.78 15.36 -21.04
N THR A 619 30.72 14.62 -21.36
CA THR A 619 30.82 13.39 -22.15
C THR A 619 29.92 13.47 -23.36
N ILE A 620 30.32 12.87 -24.48
CA ILE A 620 29.49 12.71 -25.67
C ILE A 620 29.34 11.21 -25.96
N ASP A 621 28.10 10.74 -26.07
CA ASP A 621 27.76 9.30 -26.18
C ASP A 621 28.43 8.43 -25.11
N GLY A 622 28.50 8.95 -23.88
CA GLY A 622 29.16 8.31 -22.74
C GLY A 622 30.69 8.31 -22.78
N GLN A 623 31.33 8.84 -23.83
CA GLN A 623 32.78 9.01 -23.91
C GLN A 623 33.21 10.39 -23.40
N VAL A 624 34.34 10.47 -22.70
CA VAL A 624 34.83 11.74 -22.16
C VAL A 624 35.21 12.70 -23.28
N LEU A 625 34.57 13.86 -23.30
CA LEU A 625 34.86 14.96 -24.22
C LEU A 625 35.79 16.00 -23.56
N ALA A 626 35.51 16.35 -22.31
CA ALA A 626 36.37 17.21 -21.49
C ALA A 626 36.12 16.93 -20.00
N THR A 627 37.15 17.02 -19.16
CA THR A 627 37.04 16.76 -17.71
C THR A 627 37.71 17.87 -16.92
N ASN A 628 37.27 18.07 -15.68
CA ASN A 628 37.81 19.05 -14.73
C ASN A 628 37.86 20.47 -15.31
N ILE A 629 36.81 20.87 -16.02
CA ILE A 629 36.68 22.24 -16.54
C ILE A 629 36.49 23.16 -15.34
N VAL A 630 37.54 23.89 -14.96
CA VAL A 630 37.51 24.82 -13.82
C VAL A 630 36.59 26.00 -14.13
N ILE A 631 35.58 26.18 -13.30
CA ILE A 631 34.66 27.32 -13.35
C ILE A 631 35.26 28.47 -12.53
N PRO A 632 35.42 29.68 -13.12
CA PRO A 632 35.96 30.82 -12.41
C PRO A 632 34.99 31.33 -11.35
N ASN A 633 35.52 31.82 -10.23
CA ASN A 633 34.73 32.63 -9.30
C ASN A 633 34.41 33.97 -9.96
N THR A 634 33.14 34.18 -10.29
CA THR A 634 32.66 35.40 -10.95
C THR A 634 32.25 36.48 -9.94
N GLY A 635 32.26 36.18 -8.64
CA GLY A 635 31.93 37.10 -7.56
C GLY A 635 30.45 37.22 -7.23
N GLY A 636 29.58 36.40 -7.84
CA GLY A 636 28.15 36.39 -7.56
C GLY A 636 27.37 35.38 -8.41
N TRP A 637 26.24 34.88 -7.90
CA TRP A 637 25.41 33.87 -8.55
C TRP A 637 24.73 34.34 -9.84
N GLN A 638 24.65 35.65 -10.05
CA GLN A 638 24.09 36.26 -11.25
C GLN A 638 25.11 37.23 -11.91
N THR A 639 26.40 37.06 -11.59
CA THR A 639 27.52 37.76 -12.25
C THR A 639 28.15 36.82 -13.26
N TRP A 640 28.05 37.13 -14.55
CA TRP A 640 28.29 36.15 -15.61
C TRP A 640 29.65 36.31 -16.31
N GLN A 641 30.33 35.20 -16.57
CA GLN A 641 31.55 35.14 -17.38
C GLN A 641 31.50 33.95 -18.35
N THR A 642 32.26 34.04 -19.44
CA THR A 642 32.37 32.95 -20.41
C THR A 642 33.67 32.17 -20.20
N LYS A 643 33.56 30.89 -19.84
CA LYS A 643 34.69 29.96 -19.75
C LYS A 643 34.87 29.22 -21.07
N SER A 644 35.98 29.47 -21.77
CA SER A 644 36.32 28.75 -23.00
C SER A 644 36.99 27.40 -22.74
N VAL A 645 36.63 26.41 -23.55
CA VAL A 645 37.28 25.10 -23.69
C VAL A 645 37.60 24.90 -25.16
N ASP A 646 38.88 24.93 -25.51
CA ASP A 646 39.34 24.82 -26.89
C ASP A 646 39.57 23.36 -27.29
N LYS A 647 39.58 23.10 -28.61
CA LYS A 647 39.99 21.83 -29.23
C LYS A 647 39.12 20.62 -28.89
N LEU A 648 37.79 20.79 -28.87
CA LEU A 648 36.85 19.68 -28.77
C LEU A 648 36.70 19.00 -30.14
N LEU A 649 37.04 17.73 -30.23
CA LEU A 649 36.85 16.94 -31.45
C LEU A 649 35.43 16.36 -31.48
N LEU A 650 34.63 16.77 -32.46
CA LEU A 650 33.25 16.30 -32.63
C LEU A 650 33.08 15.64 -34.00
N THR A 651 32.34 14.55 -34.06
CA THR A 651 31.93 13.88 -35.30
C THR A 651 30.59 14.39 -35.76
N ALA A 652 30.35 14.44 -37.07
CA ALA A 652 29.05 14.80 -37.61
C ALA A 652 27.98 13.76 -37.25
N GLY A 653 26.77 14.23 -36.94
CA GLY A 653 25.62 13.39 -36.61
C GLY A 653 24.95 13.77 -35.28
N GLN A 654 23.93 12.99 -34.93
CA GLN A 654 23.22 13.13 -33.68
C GLN A 654 23.98 12.43 -32.54
N HIS A 655 24.13 13.12 -31.41
CA HIS A 655 24.86 12.67 -30.24
C HIS A 655 24.13 13.04 -28.95
N ILE A 656 24.42 12.34 -27.85
CA ILE A 656 24.00 12.75 -26.51
C ILE A 656 25.17 13.40 -25.80
N LEU A 657 25.08 14.72 -25.60
CA LEU A 657 26.02 15.49 -24.80
C LEU A 657 25.54 15.52 -23.34
N ARG A 658 26.34 15.01 -22.41
CA ARG A 658 26.09 15.12 -20.97
C ARG A 658 27.00 16.15 -20.34
N VAL A 659 26.42 17.03 -19.53
CA VAL A 659 27.13 17.95 -18.64
C VAL A 659 26.95 17.46 -17.21
N SER A 660 28.05 17.27 -16.48
CA SER A 660 28.02 16.82 -15.08
C SER A 660 28.72 17.81 -14.17
N ILE A 661 28.11 18.09 -13.02
CA ILE A 661 28.68 18.93 -11.98
C ILE A 661 29.73 18.12 -11.22
N GLY A 662 30.89 18.75 -10.97
CA GLY A 662 31.98 18.16 -10.21
C GLY A 662 31.66 17.97 -8.72
N SER A 663 32.67 17.85 -7.88
CA SER A 663 32.49 17.49 -6.45
C SER A 663 32.15 18.67 -5.52
N SER A 664 31.66 19.80 -6.03
CA SER A 664 31.37 20.98 -5.20
C SER A 664 30.13 21.74 -5.66
N ASP A 665 29.17 21.87 -4.76
CA ASP A 665 27.98 22.74 -4.87
C ASP A 665 28.41 24.22 -4.87
N TYR A 666 27.76 25.18 -5.51
CA TYR A 666 26.77 25.15 -6.58
C TYR A 666 27.37 25.85 -7.80
N ILE A 667 26.76 25.71 -8.98
CA ILE A 667 27.13 26.47 -10.19
C ILE A 667 25.86 26.97 -10.89
N ASN A 668 25.85 28.22 -11.32
CA ASN A 668 24.79 28.72 -12.21
C ASN A 668 25.24 28.64 -13.67
N LEU A 669 24.38 28.07 -14.53
CA LEU A 669 24.68 27.73 -15.92
C LEU A 669 23.62 28.35 -16.84
N ASN A 670 24.03 29.20 -17.78
CA ASN A 670 23.13 29.89 -18.70
C ASN A 670 23.14 29.20 -20.08
N SER A 671 24.27 29.25 -20.79
CA SER A 671 24.36 28.68 -22.15
C SER A 671 25.70 28.04 -22.49
N MET A 672 25.68 27.18 -23.51
CA MET A 672 26.84 26.59 -24.18
C MET A 672 26.89 27.10 -25.62
N THR A 673 28.00 27.71 -26.03
CA THR A 673 28.22 28.16 -27.43
C THR A 673 29.31 27.33 -28.08
N PHE A 674 29.00 26.67 -29.20
CA PHE A 674 29.98 25.92 -29.99
C PHE A 674 30.32 26.68 -31.28
N GLU A 675 31.61 26.90 -31.50
CA GLU A 675 32.17 27.54 -32.70
C GLU A 675 33.12 26.58 -33.41
N GLU A 676 32.99 26.40 -34.73
CA GLU A 676 33.93 25.60 -35.52
C GLU A 676 35.28 26.33 -35.62
N VAL A 677 36.38 25.62 -35.38
CA VAL A 677 37.74 26.11 -35.57
C VAL A 677 38.19 25.75 -36.99
N ILE A 678 38.27 26.75 -37.88
CA ILE A 678 38.79 26.57 -39.24
C ILE A 678 40.32 26.57 -39.18
N GLN A 679 40.96 25.52 -39.70
CA GLN A 679 42.43 25.42 -39.79
C GLN A 679 42.93 26.00 -41.12
N ALA A 680 43.92 26.90 -41.09
CA ALA A 680 44.50 27.53 -42.28
C ALA A 680 45.33 26.54 -43.13
N LEU A 681 45.27 26.63 -44.46
CA LEU A 681 46.02 25.79 -45.42
C LEU A 681 47.12 26.59 -46.14
N PRO A 682 48.27 25.97 -46.49
CA PRO A 682 49.34 26.67 -47.21
C PRO A 682 49.02 26.89 -48.70
N PRO A 683 49.66 27.87 -49.37
CA PRO A 683 49.40 28.16 -50.77
C PRO A 683 49.90 27.05 -51.68
N THR A 684 49.41 27.01 -52.92
CA THR A 684 49.93 26.16 -54.00
C THR A 684 50.77 26.98 -54.96
N ILE A 685 51.86 26.40 -55.50
CA ILE A 685 52.70 27.05 -56.53
C ILE A 685 53.12 26.08 -57.63
N ASN A 686 53.12 26.57 -58.87
CA ASN A 686 53.66 25.88 -60.04
C ASN A 686 54.67 26.79 -60.77
N PHE A 687 55.86 26.25 -61.07
CA PHE A 687 56.90 26.96 -61.83
C PHE A 687 56.71 26.66 -63.32
N ASN A 688 56.30 27.67 -64.11
CA ASN A 688 55.83 27.47 -65.48
C ASN A 688 56.96 27.57 -66.53
N SER A 689 57.92 28.47 -66.34
CA SER A 689 59.02 28.71 -67.29
C SER A 689 60.25 29.19 -66.53
N PRO A 690 61.48 28.86 -66.98
CA PRO A 690 61.80 27.90 -68.05
C PRO A 690 61.44 26.45 -67.67
N LEU A 691 61.24 25.60 -68.68
CA LEU A 691 61.05 24.16 -68.44
C LEU A 691 62.36 23.52 -67.99
N ASN A 692 62.28 22.45 -67.20
CA ASN A 692 63.44 21.69 -66.78
C ASN A 692 64.24 21.17 -68.00
N GLN A 693 65.57 21.24 -67.89
CA GLN A 693 66.57 20.91 -68.91
C GLN A 693 66.59 21.81 -70.15
N SER A 694 65.88 22.94 -70.14
CA SER A 694 65.96 23.92 -71.22
C SER A 694 67.39 24.44 -71.38
N SER A 695 67.80 24.69 -72.62
CA SER A 695 69.09 25.32 -72.91
C SER A 695 68.95 26.64 -73.63
N TYR A 696 69.73 27.63 -73.21
CA TYR A 696 69.78 28.97 -73.79
C TYR A 696 71.22 29.31 -74.17
N ASN A 697 71.42 30.18 -75.15
CA ASN A 697 72.74 30.74 -75.44
C ASN A 697 73.05 31.87 -74.44
N LYS A 698 74.33 32.11 -74.13
CA LYS A 698 74.77 33.07 -73.11
C LYS A 698 74.19 34.49 -73.22
N ASP A 699 73.80 34.92 -74.42
CA ASP A 699 73.24 36.26 -74.66
C ASP A 699 71.70 36.30 -74.65
N GLN A 700 71.01 35.18 -74.41
CA GLN A 700 69.55 35.10 -74.35
C GLN A 700 69.01 35.47 -72.96
N THR A 701 67.85 36.15 -72.94
CA THR A 701 67.10 36.43 -71.70
C THR A 701 66.27 35.20 -71.32
N VAL A 702 66.34 34.78 -70.05
CA VAL A 702 65.51 33.70 -69.51
C VAL A 702 64.30 34.32 -68.80
N LEU A 703 63.10 34.05 -69.31
CA LEU A 703 61.85 34.46 -68.65
C LEU A 703 61.42 33.39 -67.65
N MET A 704 61.44 33.77 -66.37
CA MET A 704 60.86 32.98 -65.29
C MET A 704 59.40 33.37 -65.07
N SER A 705 58.53 32.37 -64.94
CA SER A 705 57.11 32.58 -64.62
C SER A 705 56.60 31.49 -63.68
N ALA A 706 55.70 31.87 -62.77
CA ALA A 706 55.05 30.96 -61.84
C ALA A 706 53.58 31.32 -61.65
N THR A 707 52.77 30.32 -61.30
CA THR A 707 51.35 30.47 -60.96
C THR A 707 51.17 30.01 -59.52
N ALA A 708 50.57 30.85 -58.67
CA ALA A 708 50.29 30.53 -57.28
C ALA A 708 48.82 30.83 -56.95
N SER A 709 48.22 30.01 -56.08
CA SER A 709 46.85 30.17 -55.59
C SER A 709 46.73 29.63 -54.17
N ASP A 710 45.88 30.25 -53.37
CA ASP A 710 45.66 29.85 -51.99
C ASP A 710 44.22 29.33 -51.79
N PRO A 711 44.00 28.16 -51.15
CA PRO A 711 42.67 27.58 -50.97
C PRO A 711 41.75 28.36 -50.02
N ASP A 712 42.30 29.11 -49.06
CA ASP A 712 41.56 29.73 -47.95
C ASP A 712 42.00 31.17 -47.64
N GLY A 713 43.01 31.69 -48.34
CA GLY A 713 43.54 33.05 -48.22
C GLY A 713 43.90 33.70 -49.55
N ASN A 714 44.84 34.65 -49.51
CA ASN A 714 45.38 35.32 -50.70
C ASN A 714 46.90 35.18 -50.77
N ILE A 715 47.46 35.17 -51.98
CA ILE A 715 48.91 35.18 -52.19
C ILE A 715 49.47 36.58 -51.92
N VAL A 716 50.46 36.65 -51.01
CA VAL A 716 51.22 37.87 -50.66
C VAL A 716 52.37 38.13 -51.64
N GLY A 717 52.96 37.07 -52.19
CA GLY A 717 53.99 37.19 -53.22
C GLY A 717 54.65 35.87 -53.62
N VAL A 718 55.39 35.91 -54.72
CA VAL A 718 56.19 34.78 -55.23
C VAL A 718 57.65 35.19 -55.38
N SER A 719 58.54 34.48 -54.69
CA SER A 719 59.99 34.65 -54.76
C SER A 719 60.63 33.69 -55.76
N PHE A 720 61.50 34.17 -56.65
CA PHE A 720 62.29 33.35 -57.59
C PHE A 720 63.74 33.22 -57.13
N TYR A 721 64.29 32.02 -57.21
CA TYR A 721 65.62 31.68 -56.70
C TYR A 721 66.51 31.04 -57.77
N GLU A 722 67.82 31.29 -57.67
CA GLU A 722 68.90 30.50 -58.28
C GLU A 722 69.64 29.75 -57.16
N GLY A 723 69.50 28.43 -57.13
CA GLY A 723 69.93 27.61 -55.99
C GLY A 723 69.29 28.09 -54.68
N LYS A 724 70.11 28.67 -53.80
CA LYS A 724 69.67 29.30 -52.54
C LYS A 724 69.60 30.85 -52.63
N ASN A 725 70.12 31.42 -53.70
CA ASN A 725 70.19 32.87 -53.89
C ASN A 725 68.83 33.38 -54.35
N LEU A 726 68.24 34.31 -53.60
CA LEU A 726 67.03 35.02 -54.02
C LEU A 726 67.38 35.93 -55.19
N LEU A 727 66.69 35.76 -56.32
CA LEU A 727 66.82 36.64 -57.47
C LEU A 727 65.87 37.84 -57.34
N THR A 728 64.60 37.57 -57.01
CA THR A 728 63.58 38.60 -56.82
C THR A 728 62.35 38.07 -56.10
N THR A 729 61.50 38.97 -55.61
CA THR A 729 60.14 38.68 -55.13
C THR A 729 59.15 39.53 -55.89
N VAL A 730 58.11 38.89 -56.44
CA VAL A 730 57.04 39.54 -57.18
C VAL A 730 55.76 39.46 -56.35
N ASN A 731 55.28 40.61 -55.87
CA ASN A 731 54.16 40.68 -54.93
C ASN A 731 52.78 40.77 -55.61
N THR A 732 52.73 40.84 -56.94
CA THR A 732 51.47 40.92 -57.70
C THR A 732 51.52 40.04 -58.94
N ALA A 733 50.41 39.35 -59.23
CA ALA A 733 50.28 38.54 -60.44
C ALA A 733 50.15 39.45 -61.70
N PRO A 734 50.65 39.02 -62.88
CA PRO A 734 51.32 37.75 -63.14
C PRO A 734 52.77 37.74 -62.60
N PHE A 735 53.14 36.64 -61.93
CA PHE A 735 54.45 36.49 -61.29
C PHE A 735 55.52 36.13 -62.33
N ASN A 736 56.09 37.15 -62.96
CA ASN A 736 57.10 37.02 -64.01
C ASN A 736 58.39 37.76 -63.66
N PHE A 737 59.53 37.19 -64.04
CA PHE A 737 60.84 37.81 -63.88
C PHE A 737 61.75 37.51 -65.07
N SER A 738 62.40 38.54 -65.63
CA SER A 738 63.35 38.40 -66.76
C SER A 738 64.79 38.40 -66.26
N TRP A 739 65.49 37.29 -66.44
CA TRP A 739 66.86 37.09 -65.98
C TRP A 739 67.86 37.15 -67.15
N LYS A 740 68.94 37.93 -66.99
CA LYS A 740 69.95 38.22 -68.03
C LYS A 740 71.36 38.18 -67.45
N GLY A 741 72.36 38.08 -68.33
CA GLY A 741 73.78 38.19 -67.97
C GLY A 741 74.39 36.90 -67.40
N MET A 742 73.82 35.74 -67.75
CA MET A 742 74.30 34.45 -67.28
C MET A 742 75.56 34.01 -68.04
N LEU A 743 76.52 33.42 -67.33
CA LEU A 743 77.69 32.81 -67.96
C LEU A 743 77.34 31.38 -68.43
N PRO A 744 78.07 30.80 -69.41
CA PRO A 744 77.91 29.39 -69.76
C PRO A 744 78.05 28.48 -68.54
N GLY A 745 77.09 27.58 -68.34
CA GLY A 745 76.99 26.75 -67.13
C GLY A 745 75.58 26.25 -66.86
N THR A 746 75.42 25.46 -65.80
CA THR A 746 74.12 24.91 -65.38
C THR A 746 73.60 25.66 -64.16
N TYR A 747 72.34 26.08 -64.20
CA TYR A 747 71.66 26.77 -63.11
C TYR A 747 70.44 25.98 -62.63
N ILE A 748 70.12 26.08 -61.34
CA ILE A 748 68.93 25.46 -60.74
C ILE A 748 68.01 26.58 -60.28
N LEU A 749 66.79 26.64 -60.80
CA LEU A 749 65.82 27.68 -60.52
C LEU A 749 64.62 27.13 -59.76
N SER A 750 64.03 27.91 -58.86
CA SER A 750 62.78 27.55 -58.15
C SER A 750 61.98 28.78 -57.79
N ALA A 751 60.71 28.60 -57.43
CA ALA A 751 59.86 29.68 -56.91
C ALA A 751 59.19 29.28 -55.59
N GLU A 752 58.88 30.25 -54.73
CA GLU A 752 58.19 30.02 -53.45
C GLU A 752 57.06 31.04 -53.29
N ALA A 753 55.84 30.57 -53.00
CA ALA A 753 54.66 31.38 -52.75
C ALA A 753 54.41 31.54 -51.25
N PHE A 754 53.97 32.73 -50.84
CA PHE A 754 53.61 33.08 -49.47
C PHE A 754 52.16 33.58 -49.43
N ASP A 755 51.41 33.23 -48.39
CA ASP A 755 50.02 33.64 -48.19
C ASP A 755 49.84 34.72 -47.10
N THR A 756 48.59 35.12 -46.86
CA THR A 756 48.19 36.10 -45.84
C THR A 756 48.32 35.61 -44.40
N ASP A 757 48.35 34.30 -44.20
CA ASP A 757 48.40 33.62 -42.89
C ASP A 757 49.85 33.25 -42.48
N GLY A 758 50.82 33.60 -43.33
CA GLY A 758 52.25 33.42 -43.11
C GLY A 758 52.77 32.03 -43.47
N LEU A 759 51.96 31.19 -44.14
CA LEU A 759 52.39 29.88 -44.64
C LEU A 759 53.01 30.04 -46.04
N SER A 760 53.87 29.09 -46.42
CA SER A 760 54.54 29.10 -47.71
C SER A 760 54.68 27.71 -48.32
N THR A 761 54.76 27.68 -49.65
CA THR A 761 55.03 26.47 -50.43
C THR A 761 56.06 26.76 -51.52
N LYS A 762 57.05 25.88 -51.66
CA LYS A 762 58.12 25.97 -52.66
C LYS A 762 57.90 25.01 -53.82
N SER A 763 58.15 25.48 -55.04
CA SER A 763 58.06 24.68 -56.26
C SER A 763 59.18 23.62 -56.31
N SER A 764 58.96 22.59 -57.12
CA SER A 764 60.08 21.74 -57.56
C SER A 764 61.09 22.59 -58.34
N PRO A 765 62.41 22.33 -58.19
CA PRO A 765 63.43 23.08 -58.92
C PRO A 765 63.51 22.63 -60.39
N VAL A 766 63.87 23.56 -61.28
CA VAL A 766 64.17 23.30 -62.69
C VAL A 766 65.63 23.59 -62.99
N SER A 767 66.31 22.71 -63.70
CA SER A 767 67.70 22.92 -64.14
C SER A 767 67.72 23.46 -65.57
N ILE A 768 68.51 24.49 -65.84
CA ILE A 768 68.72 25.00 -67.20
C ILE A 768 70.22 25.07 -67.51
N THR A 769 70.57 24.97 -68.79
CA THR A 769 71.96 25.06 -69.25
C THR A 769 72.17 26.26 -70.17
N ILE A 770 73.18 27.08 -69.89
CA ILE A 770 73.61 28.17 -70.74
C ILE A 770 74.81 27.69 -71.58
N LYS A 771 74.70 27.70 -72.90
CA LYS A 771 75.69 27.15 -73.86
C LYS A 771 76.54 28.22 -74.56
N ASP A 772 77.73 27.81 -74.99
CA ASP A 772 78.62 28.51 -75.95
C ASP A 772 78.40 27.93 -77.38
N VAL A 773 78.95 28.52 -78.46
CA VAL A 773 78.63 28.16 -79.88
C VAL A 773 79.85 27.61 -80.67
N ILE A 774 79.89 26.32 -81.16
CA ILE A 774 81.03 25.68 -81.93
C ILE A 774 80.59 24.54 -82.95
N THR A 775 81.30 24.29 -84.08
CA THR A 775 81.06 23.33 -85.24
C THR A 775 82.05 22.11 -85.39
N GLY A 776 81.68 20.94 -86.03
CA GLY A 776 82.54 19.70 -86.24
C GLY A 776 81.97 18.49 -87.08
N LEU A 777 82.75 17.44 -87.43
CA LEU A 777 82.42 16.26 -88.32
C LEU A 777 81.94 14.96 -87.59
N GLU A 778 80.90 14.31 -88.13
CA GLU A 778 80.15 13.07 -87.77
C GLU A 778 80.38 11.73 -88.53
N GLU A 779 80.98 10.64 -88.02
CA GLU A 779 81.09 9.35 -88.78
C GLU A 779 79.92 8.38 -88.47
N ASP A 780 79.14 7.94 -89.48
CA ASP A 780 78.10 6.88 -89.35
C ASP A 780 78.70 5.50 -89.69
N PRO A 781 78.87 4.60 -88.69
CA PRO A 781 79.52 3.32 -88.88
C PRO A 781 78.69 2.29 -89.68
N GLU A 782 77.37 2.46 -89.84
CA GLU A 782 76.53 1.49 -90.55
C GLU A 782 76.35 1.83 -92.04
N ARG A 783 76.43 3.10 -92.41
CA ARG A 783 76.16 3.56 -93.79
C ARG A 783 77.40 3.94 -94.58
N LYS A 784 78.59 3.95 -93.97
CA LYS A 784 79.84 4.48 -94.58
C LYS A 784 79.66 5.90 -95.16
N ILE A 785 78.78 6.70 -94.56
CA ILE A 785 78.56 8.10 -94.94
C ILE A 785 79.01 8.97 -93.75
N VAL A 786 79.78 10.02 -94.04
CA VAL A 786 80.24 10.99 -93.04
C VAL A 786 79.47 12.30 -93.23
N SER A 787 78.97 12.89 -92.13
CA SER A 787 78.18 14.13 -92.14
C SER A 787 79.03 15.33 -91.74
N VAL A 788 78.99 16.39 -92.56
CA VAL A 788 79.67 17.67 -92.33
C VAL A 788 78.75 18.62 -91.54
N PHE A 789 79.27 19.51 -90.69
CA PHE A 789 78.46 20.57 -90.06
C PHE A 789 79.10 21.97 -90.22
N PRO A 790 78.29 22.99 -90.57
CA PRO A 790 76.86 22.90 -90.87
C PRO A 790 76.61 22.28 -92.25
N ASN A 791 75.67 21.33 -92.31
CA ASN A 791 75.13 20.76 -93.54
C ASN A 791 73.62 20.62 -93.33
N PRO A 792 72.77 21.36 -94.06
CA PRO A 792 73.09 22.11 -95.29
C PRO A 792 73.99 23.34 -95.06
N THR A 793 74.79 23.69 -96.08
CA THR A 793 75.61 24.91 -96.10
C THR A 793 75.09 25.87 -97.17
N GLN A 794 75.31 27.18 -96.99
CA GLN A 794 74.96 28.18 -98.00
C GLN A 794 76.04 28.29 -99.11
N SER A 795 77.31 28.02 -98.80
CA SER A 795 78.41 28.24 -99.74
C SER A 795 79.69 27.51 -99.33
N LEU A 796 80.22 27.86 -98.16
CA LEU A 796 81.52 27.39 -97.70
C LEU A 796 81.40 26.08 -96.95
N ILE A 797 82.28 25.14 -97.26
CA ILE A 797 82.46 23.91 -96.51
C ILE A 797 83.87 23.94 -95.97
N GLN A 798 84.00 23.84 -94.65
CA GLN A 798 85.29 23.74 -93.98
C GLN A 798 85.35 22.44 -93.19
N TRP A 799 86.49 21.78 -93.24
CA TRP A 799 86.77 20.57 -92.48
C TRP A 799 88.15 20.66 -91.85
N THR A 800 88.44 19.75 -90.93
CA THR A 800 89.57 19.89 -90.01
C THR A 800 90.87 19.25 -90.51
N VAL A 801 90.86 18.55 -91.65
CA VAL A 801 92.02 17.80 -92.16
C VAL A 801 92.37 18.18 -93.59
N SER A 802 93.58 18.72 -93.82
CA SER A 802 94.02 19.12 -95.16
C SER A 802 94.29 17.91 -96.04
N GLY A 803 93.86 17.95 -97.31
CA GLY A 803 94.11 16.87 -98.25
C GLY A 803 93.63 17.18 -99.66
N LYS A 804 93.99 16.29 -100.60
CA LYS A 804 93.46 16.36 -101.98
C LYS A 804 91.98 16.04 -101.98
N TRP A 805 91.22 16.85 -102.68
CA TRP A 805 89.78 16.72 -102.75
C TRP A 805 89.26 16.83 -104.17
N ILE A 806 88.15 16.15 -104.42
CA ILE A 806 87.42 16.17 -105.68
C ILE A 806 85.95 16.38 -105.35
N LEU A 807 85.34 17.41 -105.91
CA LEU A 807 83.93 17.68 -105.83
C LEU A 807 83.22 17.10 -107.06
N MET A 808 82.15 16.36 -106.84
CA MET A 808 81.36 15.71 -107.87
C MET A 808 79.88 16.10 -107.75
N ASN A 809 79.19 16.11 -108.89
CA ASN A 809 77.72 16.21 -108.90
C ASN A 809 77.07 14.86 -108.58
N SER A 810 75.73 14.83 -108.54
CA SER A 810 74.95 13.64 -108.19
C SER A 810 75.05 12.47 -109.18
N ILE A 811 75.58 12.68 -110.39
CA ILE A 811 75.82 11.62 -111.38
C ILE A 811 77.29 11.17 -111.42
N GLY A 812 78.12 11.62 -110.47
CA GLY A 812 79.52 11.23 -110.34
C GLY A 812 80.46 11.92 -111.32
N GLN A 813 80.01 12.98 -112.00
CA GLN A 813 80.87 13.80 -112.83
C GLN A 813 81.66 14.78 -111.96
N GLU A 814 82.98 14.82 -112.14
CA GLU A 814 83.85 15.77 -111.46
C GLU A 814 83.51 17.21 -111.89
N LEU A 815 83.28 18.07 -110.89
CA LEU A 815 83.01 19.50 -111.04
C LEU A 815 84.28 20.33 -110.83
N SER A 816 85.04 19.99 -109.79
CA SER A 816 86.29 20.68 -109.43
C SER A 816 87.14 19.80 -108.52
N HIS A 817 88.44 20.03 -108.48
CA HIS A 817 89.35 19.42 -107.50
C HIS A 817 90.31 20.44 -106.92
N GLY A 818 90.97 20.09 -105.82
CA GLY A 818 91.98 20.92 -105.19
C GLY A 818 92.72 20.19 -104.07
N GLU A 819 93.50 20.94 -103.30
CA GLU A 819 94.21 20.46 -102.12
C GLU A 819 94.06 21.49 -101.00
N GLY A 820 93.62 21.06 -99.81
CA GLY A 820 93.34 21.97 -98.69
C GLY A 820 92.28 21.46 -97.70
N MET A 821 91.76 22.38 -96.89
CA MET A 821 90.76 22.15 -95.83
C MET A 821 89.38 22.75 -96.11
N GLU A 822 89.19 23.31 -97.31
CA GLU A 822 87.95 23.94 -97.69
C GLU A 822 87.66 23.82 -99.19
N THR A 823 86.39 23.93 -99.53
CA THR A 823 85.91 24.14 -100.89
C THR A 823 84.63 24.98 -100.86
N ASN A 824 84.24 25.54 -101.99
CA ASN A 824 83.09 26.44 -102.09
C ASN A 824 82.09 25.93 -103.15
N LEU A 825 80.82 25.81 -102.76
CA LEU A 825 79.73 25.39 -103.61
C LEU A 825 78.98 26.55 -104.30
N GLN A 826 79.37 27.80 -104.05
CA GLN A 826 78.63 28.98 -104.51
C GLN A 826 78.47 29.03 -106.04
N ALA A 827 79.43 28.49 -106.80
CA ALA A 827 79.39 28.45 -108.26
C ALA A 827 78.40 27.41 -108.83
N TYR A 828 77.84 26.52 -108.02
CA TYR A 828 76.98 25.43 -108.45
C TYR A 828 75.55 25.56 -107.89
N PRO A 829 74.48 25.19 -108.61
CA PRO A 829 73.10 25.36 -108.13
C PRO A 829 72.79 24.73 -106.76
N ALA A 830 71.68 25.11 -106.12
CA ALA A 830 71.18 24.38 -104.95
C ALA A 830 70.98 22.89 -105.30
N GLY A 831 71.42 21.99 -104.43
CA GLY A 831 71.46 20.57 -104.76
C GLY A 831 72.35 19.74 -103.86
N ILE A 832 72.44 18.45 -104.17
CA ILE A 832 73.29 17.48 -103.49
C ILE A 832 74.60 17.32 -104.26
N TYR A 833 75.70 17.46 -103.55
CA TYR A 833 77.05 17.29 -104.05
C TYR A 833 77.79 16.23 -103.23
N PHE A 834 78.77 15.60 -103.86
CA PHE A 834 79.64 14.63 -103.23
C PHE A 834 81.07 15.16 -103.23
N LEU A 835 81.59 15.46 -102.04
CA LEU A 835 82.96 15.87 -101.85
C LEU A 835 83.78 14.64 -101.47
N ASN A 836 84.74 14.23 -102.28
CA ASN A 836 85.72 13.22 -101.92
C ASN A 836 86.95 13.93 -101.36
N VAL A 837 87.31 13.70 -100.10
CA VAL A 837 88.57 14.18 -99.52
C VAL A 837 89.40 12.96 -99.12
N SER A 838 90.59 12.81 -99.73
CA SER A 838 91.54 11.73 -99.42
C SER A 838 90.91 10.34 -99.37
N GLY A 839 89.98 10.04 -100.27
CA GLY A 839 89.32 8.74 -100.41
C GLY A 839 88.03 8.57 -99.62
N LYS A 840 87.63 9.56 -98.81
CA LYS A 840 86.33 9.57 -98.10
C LYS A 840 85.35 10.48 -98.82
N ILE A 841 84.16 9.97 -99.11
CA ILE A 841 83.10 10.72 -99.80
C ILE A 841 82.10 11.27 -98.76
N PHE A 842 81.90 12.58 -98.79
CA PHE A 842 80.97 13.33 -97.96
C PHE A 842 79.81 13.82 -98.83
N MET A 843 78.58 13.60 -98.36
CA MET A 843 77.41 14.20 -99.00
C MET A 843 77.19 15.59 -98.42
N VAL A 844 77.17 16.60 -99.28
CA VAL A 844 76.93 17.98 -98.85
C VAL A 844 75.74 18.54 -99.60
N ARG A 845 74.83 19.15 -98.86
CA ARG A 845 73.64 19.80 -99.39
C ARG A 845 73.88 21.30 -99.41
N ARG A 846 73.75 21.89 -100.60
CA ARG A 846 73.60 23.33 -100.74
C ARG A 846 72.12 23.67 -100.73
N GLU A 847 71.72 24.52 -99.79
CA GLU A 847 70.39 25.16 -99.82
C GLU A 847 70.30 26.26 -100.87
#